data_AF-A0A1V6P8L6-F1
#
_entry.id   AF-A0A1V6P8L6-F1
#
_cell.length_a   1.000
_cell.length_b   1.000
_cell.length_c   1.000
_cell.angle_alpha   90.00
_cell.angle_beta   90.00
_cell.angle_gamma   90.00
#
_symmetry.space_group_name_H-M   'P 1'
#
loop_
_entity.id
_entity.type
_entity.pdbx_description
1 polymer ?
#
loop_
_entity_poly.entity_id
_entity_poly.type
_entity_poly.pdbx_seq_one_letter_code
_entity_poly.pdbx_strand_id
1 'polypeptide(L)'
;MTLRSLKSVMFTCHLQRMFLNSRASLNSSQEDEISSRQHGTYLGGPIPNSDIHASESACESEDYLPSEVEKQASEQLERELQPIETYKDARNLERQMSVTLTISPSYVQNWDPSAAFRELYQNWKDAILEHFELNRLDFQPYYEDKSGCVSIIVPDPKEPHQRRRALGYIKYDKKAARVTLANSCAQIQPETLQLGHTSKQGKANLAGCHGEGLKLAALVMTRNGYKVKIAASNCHWRFSLQGQSGSRFCCVICPSKKADTGSQTDAADDMARLRSRIDRDVTIEIGTMRDKSAQTVPLDVFMKWMETTMDIRGLSYPSHIIATEDGDLILDRSFQGKVYLKGMLLPASVSRSRTFKFGYNFAKGQFSRDRRSLLDKCEEADIVRHIWESAIRKHQAAMLPIYINLLRNFPQAVDVESADLLEESTRKLIWQHLLSEANNKKFYYSEKCHGITMISQILKKEPTMLPGMLWDLLRPSSAIRTAEEEQIELFKNAELSGPETTFAGAILRAVHACIAMFKQTKHMTIRLVQSSISDVDFFFDSKCNTLNIHHKWLHRQYSCRDSGDVAAQDTVIFCDHIIENVLSMLSATIFSTAPISYRSKLQAVQHVKHMLRSMPQRVILKHSLPGKLESSVQADMLHVAALSGSLAKVVNWWHSLTWIVRHDTFLWSRRTQDQLSTGFLPDQSFLWERIRILQP
;
A
#
# COMPACT_ATOMS: atom_id res chain seq x y z
N MET A 1 -13.89 59.66 18.87
CA MET A 1 -14.23 58.70 19.95
C MET A 1 -14.91 57.48 19.33
N THR A 2 -14.51 56.22 19.51
CA THR A 2 -13.32 55.51 20.03
C THR A 2 -13.70 54.04 19.86
N LEU A 3 -12.98 53.30 19.02
CA LEU A 3 -12.06 52.20 19.40
C LEU A 3 -12.75 51.01 20.09
N ARG A 4 -12.95 49.87 19.40
CA ARG A 4 -12.01 48.80 19.01
C ARG A 4 -11.51 47.94 20.19
N SER A 5 -11.55 46.62 19.95
CA SER A 5 -10.57 45.63 20.39
C SER A 5 -10.46 45.37 21.89
N LEU A 6 -11.13 44.31 22.40
CA LEU A 6 -10.67 43.49 23.52
C LEU A 6 -11.68 42.37 23.79
N LYS A 7 -11.41 41.17 23.24
CA LYS A 7 -11.85 39.87 23.79
C LYS A 7 -11.28 38.64 23.06
N SER A 8 -10.38 38.85 22.09
CA SER A 8 -9.56 37.79 21.47
C SER A 8 -8.10 37.74 22.01
N VAL A 9 -7.81 38.32 23.18
CA VAL A 9 -6.44 38.46 23.74
C VAL A 9 -6.24 37.83 25.13
N MET A 10 -7.22 37.09 25.67
CA MET A 10 -7.09 36.45 27.00
C MET A 10 -7.17 34.92 26.99
N PHE A 11 -6.61 34.26 25.98
CA PHE A 11 -6.26 32.83 26.11
C PHE A 11 -4.90 32.44 25.49
N THR A 12 -4.13 33.42 25.05
CA THR A 12 -2.75 33.26 24.53
C THR A 12 -1.68 33.79 25.48
N CYS A 13 -2.01 34.15 26.73
CA CYS A 13 -1.04 34.64 27.72
C CYS A 13 -0.76 33.71 28.90
N HIS A 14 -1.32 32.49 28.97
CA HIS A 14 -0.97 31.54 30.04
C HIS A 14 -0.10 30.35 29.63
N LEU A 15 0.22 30.20 28.34
CA LEU A 15 1.01 29.08 27.81
C LEU A 15 2.46 29.44 27.40
N GLN A 16 2.89 30.69 27.61
CA GLN A 16 4.29 31.11 27.38
C GLN A 16 5.10 31.32 28.67
N ARG A 17 4.56 30.96 29.85
CA ARG A 17 5.24 31.14 31.16
C ARG A 17 5.71 29.84 31.83
N MET A 18 5.60 28.69 31.17
CA MET A 18 6.22 27.42 31.62
C MET A 18 7.47 27.01 30.81
N PHE A 19 7.85 27.75 29.77
CA PHE A 19 8.99 27.40 28.90
C PHE A 19 10.23 28.30 29.05
N LEU A 20 10.30 29.14 30.09
CA LEU A 20 11.42 30.08 30.31
C LEU A 20 12.08 30.01 31.70
N ASN A 21 11.97 28.87 32.41
CA ASN A 21 12.64 28.64 33.71
C ASN A 21 13.60 27.42 33.71
N SER A 22 14.27 27.12 32.60
CA SER A 22 15.34 26.09 32.60
C SER A 22 16.54 26.44 31.72
N ARG A 23 16.81 27.74 31.50
CA ARG A 23 18.09 28.20 31.00
C ARG A 23 18.62 29.26 31.95
N ALA A 24 19.84 29.01 32.44
CA ALA A 24 20.67 29.82 33.33
C ALA A 24 20.42 29.67 34.85
N SER A 25 21.01 28.63 35.45
CA SER A 25 21.91 28.88 36.57
C SER A 25 23.02 27.83 36.62
N LEU A 26 24.26 28.33 36.59
CA LEU A 26 25.47 27.77 37.21
C LEU A 26 26.30 26.77 36.40
N ASN A 27 27.18 27.37 35.60
CA ASN A 27 28.59 26.98 35.56
C ASN A 27 29.17 26.94 36.99
N SER A 28 29.73 25.79 37.38
CA SER A 28 30.95 25.74 38.20
C SER A 28 31.60 24.36 38.05
N SER A 29 32.70 24.37 37.28
CA SER A 29 33.93 23.58 37.37
C SER A 29 34.08 22.67 38.60
N GLN A 30 34.40 21.39 38.40
CA GLN A 30 35.76 20.86 38.55
C GLN A 30 35.77 19.35 38.27
N GLU A 31 36.65 18.97 37.34
CA GLU A 31 37.19 17.63 37.14
C GLU A 31 38.15 17.30 38.29
N ASP A 32 38.21 16.02 38.68
CA ASP A 32 39.49 15.39 39.03
C ASP A 32 39.48 13.94 38.52
N GLU A 33 40.57 13.63 37.82
CA GLU A 33 40.91 12.38 37.14
C GLU A 33 41.08 11.20 38.11
N ILE A 34 41.01 9.96 37.58
CA ILE A 34 42.18 9.06 37.48
C ILE A 34 41.84 7.90 36.51
N SER A 35 42.49 7.96 35.34
CA SER A 35 43.20 6.91 34.59
C SER A 35 42.76 5.44 34.78
N SER A 36 42.42 4.66 33.75
CA SER A 36 43.35 4.17 32.70
C SER A 36 42.53 3.33 31.69
N ARG A 37 42.58 3.61 30.37
CA ARG A 37 43.45 2.98 29.34
C ARG A 37 43.33 1.43 29.31
N GLN A 38 43.13 0.73 28.18
CA GLN A 38 43.33 1.09 26.78
C GLN A 38 42.72 0.04 25.82
N HIS A 39 42.25 0.57 24.68
CA HIS A 39 42.26 0.09 23.28
C HIS A 39 41.82 -1.33 22.84
N GLY A 40 40.89 -1.31 21.90
CA GLY A 40 40.68 -2.33 20.86
C GLY A 40 39.89 -1.77 19.68
N THR A 41 40.50 -0.94 18.84
CA THR A 41 40.01 -0.57 17.49
C THR A 41 40.61 -1.53 16.47
N TYR A 42 39.80 -2.14 15.61
CA TYR A 42 40.25 -2.51 14.26
C TYR A 42 39.12 -2.39 13.22
N LEU A 43 39.45 -1.67 12.16
CA LEU A 43 38.71 -1.48 10.91
C LEU A 43 39.13 -2.54 9.89
N GLY A 44 38.15 -3.04 9.13
CA GLY A 44 38.16 -3.09 7.66
C GLY A 44 39.19 -3.94 6.90
N GLY A 45 38.67 -4.97 6.21
CA GLY A 45 38.95 -5.19 4.77
C GLY A 45 39.97 -6.29 4.38
N PRO A 46 39.89 -6.84 3.14
CA PRO A 46 40.03 -8.29 2.91
C PRO A 46 41.12 -8.75 1.90
N ILE A 47 41.54 -10.04 2.03
CA ILE A 47 42.01 -11.04 1.01
C ILE A 47 43.42 -10.80 0.38
N PRO A 48 44.24 -11.80 -0.12
CA PRO A 48 44.01 -13.25 -0.38
C PRO A 48 45.11 -14.28 0.06
N ASN A 49 44.71 -15.56 -0.01
CA ASN A 49 45.42 -16.81 -0.37
C ASN A 49 46.89 -17.06 0.01
N SER A 50 47.13 -18.17 0.73
CA SER A 50 47.99 -19.25 0.25
C SER A 50 47.79 -20.52 1.09
N ASP A 51 47.78 -21.66 0.40
CA ASP A 51 47.82 -23.03 0.90
C ASP A 51 48.84 -23.25 2.04
N ILE A 52 48.61 -24.24 2.92
CA ILE A 52 49.61 -25.24 3.35
C ILE A 52 48.94 -26.27 4.28
N HIS A 53 48.98 -27.52 3.78
CA HIS A 53 49.05 -28.83 4.43
C HIS A 53 48.62 -29.06 5.89
N ALA A 54 47.70 -30.01 6.01
CA ALA A 54 47.56 -30.89 7.16
C ALA A 54 48.85 -31.70 7.43
N SER A 55 49.24 -31.75 8.70
CA SER A 55 50.09 -32.81 9.25
C SER A 55 49.57 -33.17 10.64
N GLU A 56 49.01 -34.37 10.75
CA GLU A 56 48.75 -35.05 12.00
C GLU A 56 50.08 -35.25 12.77
N SER A 57 50.13 -34.85 14.04
CA SER A 57 51.06 -35.43 14.99
C SER A 57 50.27 -35.90 16.20
N ALA A 58 50.20 -37.22 16.35
CA ALA A 58 49.82 -37.86 17.59
C ALA A 58 50.78 -37.43 18.71
N CYS A 59 50.22 -36.91 19.81
CA CYS A 59 50.87 -36.96 21.10
C CYS A 59 49.96 -37.74 22.04
N GLU A 60 50.57 -38.74 22.64
CA GLU A 60 50.00 -39.75 23.50
C GLU A 60 49.35 -39.14 24.74
N SER A 61 48.26 -39.78 25.14
CA SER A 61 47.52 -39.59 26.37
C SER A 61 48.41 -39.80 27.60
N GLU A 62 48.68 -38.72 28.34
CA GLU A 62 48.95 -38.85 29.78
C GLU A 62 47.60 -38.98 30.50
N ASP A 63 47.42 -40.10 31.20
CA ASP A 63 46.26 -40.40 32.03
C ASP A 63 46.11 -39.36 33.15
N TYR A 64 45.34 -38.31 32.88
CA TYR A 64 44.92 -37.35 33.87
C TYR A 64 43.83 -37.96 34.76
N LEU A 65 44.23 -38.50 35.91
CA LEU A 65 43.31 -38.86 36.99
C LEU A 65 42.88 -37.57 37.71
N PRO A 66 41.59 -37.19 37.68
CA PRO A 66 41.12 -35.99 38.35
C PRO A 66 41.41 -36.07 39.84
N SER A 67 41.93 -34.99 40.43
CA SER A 67 42.12 -34.90 41.88
C SER A 67 40.79 -35.05 42.62
N GLU A 68 40.81 -35.49 43.87
CA GLU A 68 39.61 -35.66 44.70
C GLU A 68 38.76 -34.36 44.77
N VAL A 69 39.43 -33.21 44.67
CA VAL A 69 38.82 -31.88 44.65
C VAL A 69 38.15 -31.58 43.30
N GLU A 70 38.74 -32.01 42.18
CA GLU A 70 38.12 -31.87 40.85
C GLU A 70 36.98 -32.86 40.64
N LYS A 71 37.04 -34.04 41.24
CA LYS A 71 35.91 -34.97 41.34
C LYS A 71 34.79 -34.39 42.18
N GLN A 72 35.08 -33.81 43.35
CA GLN A 72 34.07 -33.14 44.17
C GLN A 72 33.49 -31.91 43.47
N ALA A 73 34.32 -31.11 42.79
CA ALA A 73 33.86 -29.96 42.02
C ALA A 73 33.03 -30.38 40.81
N SER A 74 33.39 -31.47 40.13
CA SER A 74 32.59 -32.03 39.02
C SER A 74 31.31 -32.68 39.50
N GLU A 75 31.30 -33.38 40.64
CA GLU A 75 30.09 -33.95 41.26
C GLU A 75 29.17 -32.88 41.85
N GLN A 76 29.75 -31.78 42.34
CA GLN A 76 29.00 -30.62 42.81
C GLN A 76 28.45 -29.82 41.64
N LEU A 77 29.23 -29.64 40.58
CA LEU A 77 28.78 -29.05 39.33
C LEU A 77 27.74 -29.93 38.63
N GLU A 78 27.88 -31.25 38.63
CA GLU A 78 26.84 -32.18 38.17
C GLU A 78 25.61 -32.13 39.08
N ARG A 79 25.74 -32.02 40.41
CA ARG A 79 24.59 -31.80 41.31
C ARG A 79 23.89 -30.46 41.08
N GLU A 80 24.63 -29.42 40.69
CA GLU A 80 24.10 -28.09 40.37
C GLU A 80 23.57 -28.00 38.92
N LEU A 81 24.11 -28.81 38.00
CA LEU A 81 23.72 -28.92 36.59
C LEU A 81 22.69 -30.02 36.32
N GLN A 82 22.38 -30.89 37.29
CA GLN A 82 21.21 -31.76 37.24
C GLN A 82 20.00 -30.83 37.05
N PRO A 83 19.33 -30.84 35.87
CA PRO A 83 18.09 -30.11 35.73
C PRO A 83 17.18 -30.63 36.85
N ILE A 84 16.69 -29.73 37.70
CA ILE A 84 15.81 -30.03 38.84
C ILE A 84 14.90 -31.22 38.47
N GLU A 85 15.28 -32.44 38.87
CA GLU A 85 14.59 -33.67 38.45
C GLU A 85 13.17 -33.73 39.03
N THR A 86 12.82 -32.76 39.86
CA THR A 86 11.56 -32.60 40.59
C THR A 86 10.35 -32.28 39.71
N TYR A 87 10.52 -32.05 38.40
CA TYR A 87 9.41 -31.69 37.51
C TYR A 87 8.84 -32.86 36.67
N LYS A 88 9.44 -34.06 36.70
CA LYS A 88 8.99 -35.19 35.86
C LYS A 88 7.59 -35.71 36.25
N ASP A 89 6.65 -35.56 35.30
CA ASP A 89 5.28 -36.11 35.20
C ASP A 89 4.34 -35.88 36.41
N ALA A 90 3.45 -34.89 36.29
CA ALA A 90 2.42 -34.62 37.29
C ALA A 90 1.51 -35.83 37.61
N ARG A 91 1.41 -36.81 36.69
CA ARG A 91 0.59 -38.01 36.87
C ARG A 91 1.13 -38.95 37.96
N ASN A 92 2.43 -38.93 38.23
CA ASN A 92 3.09 -39.81 39.20
C ASN A 92 3.41 -39.09 40.52
N LEU A 93 2.82 -37.92 40.75
CA LEU A 93 3.07 -37.16 41.97
C LEU A 93 2.38 -37.83 43.17
N GLU A 94 3.16 -38.50 44.03
CA GLU A 94 2.65 -39.15 45.24
C GLU A 94 2.52 -38.20 46.45
N ARG A 95 3.22 -37.05 46.42
CA ARG A 95 3.30 -36.09 47.53
C ARG A 95 3.04 -34.66 47.08
N GLN A 96 2.58 -33.82 48.01
CA GLN A 96 2.37 -32.39 47.73
C GLN A 96 3.70 -31.71 47.33
N MET A 97 3.64 -30.90 46.26
CA MET A 97 4.74 -30.06 45.79
C MET A 97 4.39 -28.58 45.97
N SER A 98 5.37 -27.74 46.31
CA SER A 98 5.20 -26.29 46.42
C SER A 98 6.29 -25.58 45.63
N VAL A 99 5.87 -24.79 44.63
CA VAL A 99 6.76 -24.04 43.74
C VAL A 99 6.62 -22.55 44.05
N THR A 100 7.70 -21.91 44.48
CA THR A 100 7.74 -20.44 44.55
C THR A 100 8.08 -19.90 43.17
N LEU A 101 7.25 -19.02 42.64
CA LEU A 101 7.45 -18.40 41.34
C LEU A 101 8.33 -17.16 41.50
N THR A 102 9.32 -17.00 40.62
CA THR A 102 10.24 -15.85 40.56
C THR A 102 9.58 -14.61 39.91
N ILE A 103 8.28 -14.39 40.19
CA ILE A 103 7.50 -13.25 39.70
C ILE A 103 7.10 -12.41 40.90
N SER A 104 7.49 -11.14 40.91
CA SER A 104 7.07 -10.21 41.96
C SER A 104 5.54 -10.08 41.99
N PRO A 105 4.89 -10.04 43.18
CA PRO A 105 3.47 -9.74 43.31
C PRO A 105 3.06 -8.40 42.67
N SER A 106 4.02 -7.45 42.59
CA SER A 106 3.87 -6.15 41.96
C SER A 106 4.15 -6.16 40.45
N TYR A 107 4.48 -7.29 39.83
CA TYR A 107 4.68 -7.34 38.37
C TYR A 107 3.36 -7.08 37.62
N VAL A 108 3.43 -6.50 36.41
CA VAL A 108 2.26 -6.13 35.58
C VAL A 108 1.12 -5.44 36.36
N GLN A 109 1.43 -4.38 37.14
CA GLN A 109 0.41 -3.66 37.94
C GLN A 109 -0.72 -3.06 37.10
N ASN A 110 -0.43 -2.72 35.85
CA ASN A 110 -1.36 -2.15 34.89
C ASN A 110 -2.38 -3.17 34.33
N TRP A 111 -2.27 -4.45 34.69
CA TRP A 111 -3.24 -5.48 34.32
C TRP A 111 -4.36 -5.57 35.35
N ASP A 112 -5.59 -5.52 34.85
CA ASP A 112 -6.82 -5.77 35.60
C ASP A 112 -7.27 -7.24 35.43
N PRO A 113 -8.32 -7.68 36.14
CA PRO A 113 -8.87 -9.03 35.97
C PRO A 113 -9.32 -9.34 34.53
N SER A 114 -9.74 -8.35 33.75
CA SER A 114 -10.10 -8.53 32.33
C SER A 114 -8.88 -8.94 31.50
N ALA A 115 -7.74 -8.27 31.69
CA ALA A 115 -6.48 -8.62 31.04
C ALA A 115 -5.98 -10.01 31.45
N ALA A 116 -6.18 -10.39 32.72
CA ALA A 116 -5.86 -11.73 33.19
C ALA A 116 -6.77 -12.79 32.56
N PHE A 117 -8.08 -12.54 32.49
CA PHE A 117 -9.03 -13.45 31.85
C PHE A 117 -8.75 -13.62 30.36
N ARG A 118 -8.37 -12.54 29.66
CA ARG A 118 -7.93 -12.58 28.27
C ARG A 118 -6.84 -13.64 28.03
N GLU A 119 -5.82 -13.72 28.89
CA GLU A 119 -4.77 -14.75 28.78
C GLU A 119 -5.30 -16.17 29.07
N LEU A 120 -6.21 -16.31 30.03
CA LEU A 120 -6.82 -17.61 30.35
C LEU A 120 -7.70 -18.11 29.19
N TYR A 121 -8.51 -17.22 28.60
CA TYR A 121 -9.30 -17.50 27.42
C TYR A 121 -8.42 -17.89 26.23
N GLN A 122 -7.33 -17.14 26.01
CA GLN A 122 -6.39 -17.44 24.94
C GLN A 122 -5.71 -18.80 25.14
N ASN A 123 -5.28 -19.14 26.38
CA ASN A 123 -4.74 -20.47 26.67
C ASN A 123 -5.78 -21.57 26.48
N TRP A 124 -7.03 -21.32 26.86
CA TRP A 124 -8.15 -22.23 26.65
C TRP A 124 -8.38 -22.49 25.15
N LYS A 125 -8.51 -21.42 24.35
CA LYS A 125 -8.66 -21.49 22.89
C LYS A 125 -7.48 -22.19 22.21
N ASP A 126 -6.25 -21.75 22.49
CA ASP A 126 -5.05 -22.25 21.82
C ASP A 126 -4.86 -23.76 22.06
N ALA A 127 -5.13 -24.25 23.28
CA ALA A 127 -5.02 -25.67 23.58
C ALA A 127 -6.09 -26.52 22.85
N ILE A 128 -7.30 -25.98 22.61
CA ILE A 128 -8.30 -26.65 21.76
C ILE A 128 -7.83 -26.68 20.31
N LEU A 129 -7.40 -25.54 19.77
CA LEU A 129 -6.91 -25.43 18.39
C LEU A 129 -5.73 -26.38 18.14
N GLU A 130 -4.78 -26.44 19.06
CA GLU A 130 -3.58 -27.26 18.97
C GLU A 130 -3.90 -28.76 19.10
N HIS A 131 -4.69 -29.16 20.10
CA HIS A 131 -4.97 -30.58 20.35
C HIS A 131 -5.84 -31.22 19.27
N PHE A 132 -6.82 -30.48 18.74
CA PHE A 132 -7.76 -31.00 17.75
C PHE A 132 -7.40 -30.58 16.31
N GLU A 133 -6.24 -29.96 16.12
CA GLU A 133 -5.71 -29.50 14.82
C GLU A 133 -6.72 -28.63 14.03
N LEU A 134 -7.45 -27.78 14.75
CA LEU A 134 -8.47 -26.94 14.14
C LEU A 134 -7.86 -25.70 13.48
N ASN A 135 -8.43 -25.32 12.34
CA ASN A 135 -8.17 -23.99 11.78
C ASN A 135 -9.01 -22.92 12.50
N ARG A 136 -8.69 -21.64 12.23
CA ARG A 136 -9.37 -20.49 12.85
C ARG A 136 -10.89 -20.49 12.61
N LEU A 137 -11.33 -20.91 11.42
CA LEU A 137 -12.73 -20.82 11.01
C LEU A 137 -13.59 -21.93 11.62
N ASP A 138 -13.00 -23.07 11.98
CA ASP A 138 -13.68 -24.18 12.64
C ASP A 138 -13.85 -23.95 14.15
N PHE A 139 -13.09 -23.03 14.74
CA PHE A 139 -13.28 -22.62 16.12
C PHE A 139 -14.50 -21.70 16.26
N GLN A 140 -15.66 -22.30 16.55
CA GLN A 140 -16.94 -21.60 16.59
C GLN A 140 -17.65 -21.76 17.93
N PRO A 141 -17.12 -21.19 19.02
CA PRO A 141 -17.80 -21.23 20.31
C PRO A 141 -19.15 -20.52 20.24
N TYR A 142 -20.16 -21.08 20.90
CA TYR A 142 -21.48 -20.46 21.03
C TYR A 142 -21.86 -20.24 22.49
N TYR A 143 -22.63 -19.19 22.72
CA TYR A 143 -23.14 -18.78 24.01
C TYR A 143 -24.52 -19.38 24.30
N GLU A 144 -24.73 -19.83 25.54
CA GLU A 144 -26.03 -20.20 26.08
C GLU A 144 -26.23 -19.58 27.47
N ASP A 145 -27.41 -19.02 27.71
CA ASP A 145 -27.85 -18.61 29.05
C ASP A 145 -28.98 -19.52 29.55
N LYS A 146 -28.72 -20.24 30.64
CA LYS A 146 -29.69 -21.10 31.32
C LYS A 146 -29.95 -20.57 32.74
N SER A 147 -31.05 -21.00 33.36
CA SER A 147 -31.46 -20.51 34.68
C SER A 147 -30.39 -20.67 35.77
N GLY A 148 -29.58 -21.73 35.71
CA GLY A 148 -28.51 -21.99 36.69
C GLY A 148 -27.09 -21.59 36.27
N CYS A 149 -26.83 -21.39 34.97
CA CYS A 149 -25.49 -21.09 34.48
C CYS A 149 -25.50 -20.41 33.11
N VAL A 150 -24.47 -19.61 32.86
CA VAL A 150 -24.07 -19.19 31.52
C VAL A 150 -22.99 -20.14 31.02
N SER A 151 -23.01 -20.52 29.75
CA SER A 151 -21.99 -21.37 29.15
C SER A 151 -21.55 -20.90 27.78
N ILE A 152 -20.27 -21.08 27.47
CA ILE A 152 -19.69 -20.98 26.15
C ILE A 152 -19.16 -22.36 25.79
N ILE A 153 -19.58 -22.93 24.67
CA ILE A 153 -19.27 -24.31 24.30
C ILE A 153 -18.63 -24.31 22.92
N VAL A 154 -17.50 -25.02 22.77
CA VAL A 154 -16.88 -25.26 21.46
C VAL A 154 -17.39 -26.59 20.93
N PRO A 155 -18.24 -26.61 19.89
CA PRO A 155 -18.76 -27.85 19.33
C PRO A 155 -17.64 -28.65 18.64
N ASP A 156 -17.79 -29.97 18.57
CA ASP A 156 -16.93 -30.81 17.73
C ASP A 156 -17.32 -30.66 16.24
N PRO A 157 -16.45 -30.10 15.37
CA PRO A 157 -16.79 -29.86 13.97
C PRO A 157 -16.87 -31.15 13.15
N LYS A 158 -16.34 -32.29 13.65
CA LYS A 158 -16.40 -33.57 12.93
C LYS A 158 -17.81 -34.16 12.88
N GLU A 159 -18.69 -33.76 13.79
CA GLU A 159 -20.08 -34.25 13.85
C GLU A 159 -21.09 -33.10 14.07
N PRO A 160 -21.23 -32.19 13.09
CA PRO A 160 -21.98 -30.93 13.27
C PRO A 160 -23.47 -31.10 13.53
N HIS A 161 -24.04 -32.26 13.16
CA HIS A 161 -25.45 -32.58 13.40
C HIS A 161 -25.73 -33.07 14.82
N GLN A 162 -24.70 -33.46 15.57
CA GLN A 162 -24.82 -33.85 16.97
C GLN A 162 -24.43 -32.66 17.85
N ARG A 163 -25.41 -31.79 18.19
CA ARG A 163 -25.25 -30.72 19.21
C ARG A 163 -24.94 -31.24 20.64
N ARG A 164 -24.52 -32.49 20.76
CA ARG A 164 -24.26 -33.22 22.00
C ARG A 164 -22.77 -33.47 22.25
N ARG A 165 -21.88 -33.03 21.35
CA ARG A 165 -20.43 -33.22 21.46
C ARG A 165 -19.69 -31.88 21.45
N ALA A 166 -18.70 -31.73 22.32
CA ALA A 166 -17.94 -30.50 22.48
C ALA A 166 -16.46 -30.76 22.79
N LEU A 167 -15.58 -29.83 22.43
CA LEU A 167 -14.13 -29.95 22.62
C LEU A 167 -13.65 -29.26 23.90
N GLY A 168 -14.45 -28.33 24.41
CA GLY A 168 -14.20 -27.59 25.64
C GLY A 168 -15.35 -26.65 25.96
N TYR A 169 -15.36 -26.12 27.17
CA TYR A 169 -16.37 -25.17 27.61
C TYR A 169 -15.82 -24.11 28.58
N ILE A 170 -16.52 -22.98 28.64
CA ILE A 170 -16.47 -22.03 29.74
C ILE A 170 -17.85 -22.03 30.40
N LYS A 171 -17.89 -22.12 31.72
CA LYS A 171 -19.12 -22.10 32.50
C LYS A 171 -19.03 -21.04 33.58
N TYR A 172 -20.04 -20.19 33.68
CA TYR A 172 -20.30 -19.36 34.84
C TYR A 172 -21.47 -19.93 35.64
N ASP A 173 -21.21 -20.37 36.86
CA ASP A 173 -22.22 -20.86 37.79
C ASP A 173 -22.86 -19.67 38.53
N LYS A 174 -24.15 -19.40 38.26
CA LYS A 174 -24.84 -18.23 38.81
C LYS A 174 -25.02 -18.29 40.33
N LYS A 175 -25.14 -19.50 40.89
CA LYS A 175 -25.33 -19.70 42.34
C LYS A 175 -24.01 -19.58 43.09
N ALA A 176 -22.95 -20.18 42.54
CA ALA A 176 -21.62 -20.14 43.14
C ALA A 176 -20.82 -18.87 42.80
N ALA A 177 -21.29 -18.08 41.83
CA ALA A 177 -20.59 -16.91 41.29
C ALA A 177 -19.12 -17.25 40.94
N ARG A 178 -18.95 -18.33 40.16
CA ARG A 178 -17.67 -18.96 39.84
C ARG A 178 -17.57 -19.26 38.34
N VAL A 179 -16.38 -19.02 37.78
CA VAL A 179 -16.05 -19.35 36.39
C VAL A 179 -15.23 -20.64 36.34
N THR A 180 -15.52 -21.50 35.37
CA THR A 180 -14.75 -22.70 35.05
C THR A 180 -14.45 -22.72 33.56
N LEU A 181 -13.17 -22.81 33.18
CA LEU A 181 -12.74 -23.08 31.80
C LEU A 181 -12.24 -24.53 31.76
N ALA A 182 -12.64 -25.30 30.76
CA ALA A 182 -12.29 -26.71 30.62
C ALA A 182 -11.90 -27.04 29.18
N ASN A 183 -10.80 -27.79 29.05
CA ASN A 183 -10.33 -28.39 27.80
C ASN A 183 -10.30 -29.90 27.93
N SER A 184 -10.95 -30.57 26.98
CA SER A 184 -10.93 -32.03 26.89
C SER A 184 -9.51 -32.52 26.57
N CYS A 185 -9.08 -33.59 27.24
CA CYS A 185 -7.84 -34.33 26.92
C CYS A 185 -6.55 -33.47 26.89
N ALA A 186 -6.58 -32.26 27.44
CA ALA A 186 -5.41 -31.39 27.55
C ALA A 186 -4.50 -31.84 28.70
N GLN A 187 -3.24 -31.46 28.64
CA GLN A 187 -2.26 -31.74 29.70
C GLN A 187 -1.54 -30.48 30.13
N ILE A 188 -1.20 -30.42 31.41
CA ILE A 188 -0.30 -29.41 31.99
C ILE A 188 0.75 -30.12 32.81
N GLN A 189 2.01 -29.79 32.54
CA GLN A 189 3.15 -30.37 33.25
C GLN A 189 3.80 -29.33 34.17
N PRO A 190 4.42 -29.74 35.30
CA PRO A 190 5.01 -28.85 36.30
C PRO A 190 5.99 -27.82 35.74
N GLU A 191 6.71 -28.15 34.68
CA GLU A 191 7.63 -27.28 33.94
C GLU A 191 6.95 -26.03 33.38
N THR A 192 5.63 -26.06 33.20
CA THR A 192 4.82 -24.88 32.80
C THR A 192 4.91 -23.75 33.83
N LEU A 193 5.36 -24.02 35.06
CA LEU A 193 5.62 -23.00 36.08
C LEU A 193 6.99 -22.31 35.93
N GLN A 194 7.92 -22.86 35.14
CA GLN A 194 9.21 -22.24 34.86
C GLN A 194 9.04 -21.02 33.94
N LEU A 195 9.77 -19.93 34.19
CA LEU A 195 9.77 -18.77 33.30
C LEU A 195 10.39 -19.13 31.94
N GLY A 196 9.87 -18.54 30.85
CA GLY A 196 10.34 -18.81 29.49
C GLY A 196 9.87 -20.14 28.87
N HIS A 197 9.36 -21.09 29.65
CA HIS A 197 8.85 -22.35 29.10
C HIS A 197 7.54 -22.14 28.33
N THR A 198 7.56 -22.42 27.02
CA THR A 198 6.41 -22.27 26.13
C THR A 198 6.38 -23.38 25.08
N SER A 199 5.23 -24.03 24.89
CA SER A 199 5.01 -24.97 23.78
C SER A 199 4.64 -24.28 22.46
N LYS A 200 4.43 -22.95 22.50
CA LYS A 200 3.85 -22.17 21.39
C LYS A 200 4.89 -21.54 20.46
N GLN A 201 6.20 -21.71 20.73
CA GLN A 201 7.25 -21.11 19.92
C GLN A 201 7.24 -21.69 18.50
N GLY A 202 7.34 -20.83 17.48
CA GLY A 202 7.31 -21.24 16.07
C GLY A 202 5.92 -21.59 15.51
N LYS A 203 4.86 -21.64 16.34
CA LYS A 203 3.50 -21.97 15.89
C LYS A 203 2.74 -20.72 15.49
N ALA A 204 2.80 -20.37 14.20
CA ALA A 204 2.19 -19.16 13.65
C ALA A 204 0.68 -19.04 13.90
N ASN A 205 -0.02 -20.15 14.13
CA ASN A 205 -1.47 -20.19 14.33
C ASN A 205 -1.89 -19.89 15.78
N LEU A 206 -0.98 -20.06 16.76
CA LEU A 206 -1.26 -19.86 18.18
C LEU A 206 -0.90 -18.43 18.61
N ALA A 207 -1.57 -17.92 19.63
CA ALA A 207 -1.26 -16.59 20.14
C ALA A 207 -0.29 -16.69 21.34
N GLY A 208 0.76 -15.85 21.34
CA GLY A 208 1.72 -15.71 22.45
C GLY A 208 2.96 -16.61 22.37
N CYS A 209 4.13 -16.04 22.66
CA CYS A 209 5.45 -16.68 22.48
C CYS A 209 6.34 -16.69 23.74
N HIS A 210 5.91 -16.12 24.86
CA HIS A 210 6.78 -15.91 26.03
C HIS A 210 6.67 -16.97 27.14
N GLY A 211 5.61 -17.80 27.14
CA GLY A 211 5.44 -18.86 28.15
C GLY A 211 4.95 -18.40 29.53
N GLU A 212 4.59 -17.13 29.69
CA GLU A 212 4.29 -16.53 30.99
C GLU A 212 2.78 -16.33 31.27
N GLY A 213 1.94 -16.33 30.24
CA GLY A 213 0.54 -15.86 30.32
C GLY A 213 -0.29 -16.52 31.43
N LEU A 214 -0.17 -17.84 31.62
CA LEU A 214 -0.88 -18.56 32.69
C LEU A 214 -0.48 -18.06 34.09
N LYS A 215 0.83 -17.90 34.32
CA LYS A 215 1.40 -17.47 35.60
C LYS A 215 0.98 -16.04 35.92
N LEU A 216 1.06 -15.15 34.92
CA LEU A 216 0.65 -13.75 35.06
C LEU A 216 -0.85 -13.61 35.30
N ALA A 217 -1.68 -14.38 34.59
CA ALA A 217 -3.13 -14.38 34.82
C ALA A 217 -3.48 -14.86 36.24
N ALA A 218 -2.85 -15.95 36.70
CA ALA A 218 -3.04 -16.45 38.05
C ALA A 218 -2.60 -15.43 39.11
N LEU A 219 -1.48 -14.73 38.89
CA LEU A 219 -1.00 -13.66 39.76
C LEU A 219 -2.02 -12.52 39.85
N VAL A 220 -2.46 -11.99 38.71
CA VAL A 220 -3.36 -10.84 38.65
C VAL A 220 -4.72 -11.18 39.28
N MET A 221 -5.28 -12.37 38.99
CA MET A 221 -6.52 -12.83 39.63
C MET A 221 -6.35 -12.95 41.16
N THR A 222 -5.25 -13.57 41.62
CA THR A 222 -4.97 -13.73 43.07
C THR A 222 -4.80 -12.38 43.76
N ARG A 223 -4.08 -11.44 43.13
CA ARG A 223 -3.88 -10.07 43.64
C ARG A 223 -5.20 -9.30 43.76
N ASN A 224 -6.17 -9.59 42.90
CA ASN A 224 -7.51 -8.98 42.93
C ASN A 224 -8.51 -9.79 43.78
N GLY A 225 -8.04 -10.66 44.68
CA GLY A 225 -8.89 -11.35 45.66
C GLY A 225 -9.59 -12.61 45.17
N TYR A 226 -9.43 -13.01 43.90
CA TYR A 226 -9.99 -14.26 43.38
C TYR A 226 -9.08 -15.45 43.70
N LYS A 227 -9.63 -16.63 43.97
CA LYS A 227 -8.83 -17.87 43.97
C LYS A 227 -8.79 -18.45 42.57
N VAL A 228 -7.59 -18.85 42.16
CA VAL A 228 -7.35 -19.61 40.94
C VAL A 228 -6.92 -21.01 41.30
N LYS A 229 -7.66 -22.00 40.81
CA LYS A 229 -7.36 -23.42 40.97
C LYS A 229 -7.31 -24.09 39.61
N ILE A 230 -6.28 -24.88 39.36
CA ILE A 230 -6.21 -25.75 38.19
C ILE A 230 -6.39 -27.19 38.65
N ALA A 231 -7.17 -27.98 37.92
CA ALA A 231 -7.25 -29.42 38.12
C ALA A 231 -6.94 -30.13 36.80
N ALA A 232 -5.91 -30.97 36.84
CA ALA A 232 -5.37 -31.69 35.68
C ALA A 232 -4.41 -32.79 36.15
N SER A 233 -4.24 -33.86 35.36
CA SER A 233 -3.30 -34.95 35.63
C SER A 233 -3.40 -35.52 37.05
N ASN A 234 -4.63 -35.71 37.55
CA ASN A 234 -4.91 -36.14 38.93
C ASN A 234 -4.37 -35.20 40.03
N CYS A 235 -4.06 -33.96 39.70
CA CYS A 235 -3.50 -32.98 40.62
C CYS A 235 -4.35 -31.70 40.71
N HIS A 236 -4.34 -31.07 41.88
CA HIS A 236 -4.91 -29.75 42.12
C HIS A 236 -3.80 -28.73 42.36
N TRP A 237 -3.78 -27.69 41.55
CA TRP A 237 -2.80 -26.62 41.59
C TRP A 237 -3.48 -25.38 42.16
N ARG A 238 -2.90 -24.76 43.18
CA ARG A 238 -3.47 -23.61 43.86
C ARG A 238 -2.45 -22.48 43.91
N PHE A 239 -2.82 -21.34 43.35
CA PHE A 239 -2.00 -20.14 43.39
C PHE A 239 -2.34 -19.30 44.62
N SER A 240 -1.32 -18.75 45.27
CA SER A 240 -1.48 -17.94 46.47
C SER A 240 -0.33 -16.95 46.63
N LEU A 241 -0.62 -15.82 47.27
CA LEU A 241 0.39 -14.91 47.80
C LEU A 241 0.68 -15.31 49.25
N GLN A 242 1.94 -15.60 49.55
CA GLN A 242 2.42 -16.09 50.84
C GLN A 242 3.50 -15.16 51.42
N GLY A 243 3.85 -15.37 52.68
CA GLY A 243 4.82 -14.57 53.42
C GLY A 243 4.19 -13.37 54.13
N GLN A 244 4.97 -12.72 55.00
CA GLN A 244 4.55 -11.47 55.65
C GLN A 244 4.23 -10.44 54.55
N SER A 245 3.00 -9.92 54.56
CA SER A 245 2.45 -8.99 53.57
C SER A 245 2.24 -9.54 52.14
N GLY A 246 2.26 -10.87 51.92
CA GLY A 246 1.98 -11.46 50.60
C GLY A 246 3.09 -11.24 49.57
N SER A 247 4.34 -11.16 50.04
CA SER A 247 5.53 -10.84 49.24
C SER A 247 5.98 -11.94 48.27
N ARG A 248 5.47 -13.18 48.39
CA ARG A 248 5.88 -14.33 47.56
C ARG A 248 4.70 -14.91 46.81
N PHE A 249 4.82 -15.07 45.50
CA PHE A 249 3.83 -15.77 44.68
C PHE A 249 4.17 -17.26 44.57
N CYS A 250 3.27 -18.12 45.02
CA CYS A 250 3.51 -19.57 45.11
C CYS A 250 2.38 -20.37 44.43
N CYS A 251 2.75 -21.50 43.84
CA CYS A 251 1.83 -22.53 43.36
C CYS A 251 2.02 -23.81 44.17
N VAL A 252 0.94 -24.32 44.77
CA VAL A 252 0.94 -25.59 45.51
C VAL A 252 0.20 -26.64 44.70
N ILE A 253 0.85 -27.76 44.41
CA ILE A 253 0.31 -28.88 43.65
C ILE A 253 0.05 -30.04 44.61
N CYS A 254 -1.20 -30.45 44.73
CA CYS A 254 -1.64 -31.53 45.61
C CYS A 254 -2.24 -32.67 44.78
N PRO A 255 -1.82 -33.93 44.99
CA PRO A 255 -2.49 -35.09 44.40
C PRO A 255 -3.97 -35.15 44.79
N SER A 256 -4.81 -35.60 43.87
CA SER A 256 -6.23 -35.84 44.09
C SER A 256 -6.42 -37.12 44.87
N LYS A 257 -7.31 -37.10 45.87
CA LYS A 257 -7.70 -38.29 46.65
C LYS A 257 -8.83 -39.09 45.99
N LYS A 258 -9.35 -38.64 44.85
CA LYS A 258 -10.43 -39.36 44.15
C LYS A 258 -9.83 -40.54 43.40
N ALA A 259 -10.26 -41.74 43.75
CA ALA A 259 -9.97 -42.94 42.97
C ALA A 259 -10.48 -42.75 41.54
N ASP A 260 -9.67 -43.17 40.56
CA ASP A 260 -10.08 -43.18 39.17
C ASP A 260 -11.34 -44.04 39.05
N THR A 261 -12.45 -43.45 38.62
CA THR A 261 -13.75 -44.13 38.70
C THR A 261 -13.92 -45.22 37.64
N GLY A 262 -12.93 -45.47 36.79
CA GLY A 262 -12.91 -46.52 35.77
C GLY A 262 -13.98 -46.39 34.68
N SER A 263 -14.97 -45.50 34.85
CA SER A 263 -16.01 -45.21 33.88
C SER A 263 -15.40 -44.45 32.71
N GLN A 264 -15.18 -45.13 31.59
CA GLN A 264 -14.80 -44.51 30.34
C GLN A 264 -16.01 -43.78 29.74
N THR A 265 -16.19 -42.52 30.12
CA THR A 265 -17.15 -41.62 29.48
C THR A 265 -16.51 -41.00 28.25
N ASP A 266 -17.29 -40.81 27.18
CA ASP A 266 -16.82 -40.08 26.01
C ASP A 266 -16.48 -38.63 26.41
N ALA A 267 -15.30 -38.17 26.01
CA ALA A 267 -14.79 -36.87 26.43
C ALA A 267 -15.59 -35.73 25.81
N ALA A 268 -16.04 -35.91 24.56
CA ALA A 268 -16.82 -34.89 23.87
C ALA A 268 -18.23 -34.75 24.46
N ASP A 269 -18.86 -35.87 24.83
CA ASP A 269 -20.13 -35.88 25.57
C ASP A 269 -20.02 -35.22 26.96
N ASP A 270 -18.93 -35.46 27.68
CA ASP A 270 -18.70 -34.84 28.99
C ASP A 270 -18.62 -33.31 28.87
N MET A 271 -17.82 -32.81 27.92
CA MET A 271 -17.68 -31.37 27.69
C MET A 271 -19.01 -30.72 27.32
N ALA A 272 -19.83 -31.36 26.47
CA ALA A 272 -21.14 -30.84 26.08
C ALA A 272 -22.12 -30.77 27.26
N ARG A 273 -21.94 -31.65 28.26
CA ARG A 273 -22.70 -31.64 29.52
C ARG A 273 -22.08 -30.74 30.59
N LEU A 274 -21.05 -29.96 30.23
CA LEU A 274 -20.29 -29.09 31.13
C LEU A 274 -19.66 -29.87 32.30
N ARG A 275 -19.18 -31.08 32.02
CA ARG A 275 -18.49 -31.98 32.94
C ARG A 275 -17.04 -32.15 32.52
N SER A 276 -16.17 -32.30 33.50
CA SER A 276 -14.74 -32.48 33.29
C SER A 276 -14.17 -33.45 34.33
N ARG A 277 -13.11 -34.13 33.93
CA ARG A 277 -12.45 -35.20 34.67
C ARG A 277 -11.02 -34.81 34.97
N ILE A 278 -10.59 -34.94 36.23
CA ILE A 278 -9.26 -34.48 36.66
C ILE A 278 -8.11 -35.34 36.14
N ASP A 279 -8.40 -36.60 35.85
CA ASP A 279 -7.53 -37.61 35.26
C ASP A 279 -7.25 -37.34 33.78
N ARG A 280 -8.21 -36.75 33.06
CA ARG A 280 -8.19 -36.62 31.59
C ARG A 280 -8.09 -35.17 31.11
N ASP A 281 -8.76 -34.24 31.77
CA ASP A 281 -9.02 -32.88 31.28
C ASP A 281 -8.25 -31.83 32.09
N VAL A 282 -8.02 -30.66 31.50
CA VAL A 282 -7.51 -29.48 32.22
C VAL A 282 -8.66 -28.54 32.51
N THR A 283 -8.81 -28.17 33.78
CA THR A 283 -9.82 -27.22 34.23
C THR A 283 -9.20 -26.08 35.03
N ILE A 284 -9.62 -24.86 34.74
CA ILE A 284 -9.26 -23.65 35.50
C ILE A 284 -10.52 -23.11 36.15
N GLU A 285 -10.53 -23.05 37.47
CA GLU A 285 -11.63 -22.49 38.25
C GLU A 285 -11.21 -21.14 38.85
N ILE A 286 -12.09 -20.14 38.77
CA ILE A 286 -11.89 -18.77 39.29
C ILE A 286 -13.08 -18.35 40.15
N GLY A 287 -12.82 -17.97 41.41
CA GLY A 287 -13.85 -17.49 42.35
C GLY A 287 -13.49 -17.81 43.80
N THR A 288 -14.50 -17.97 44.67
CA THR A 288 -14.27 -18.20 46.11
C THR A 288 -13.79 -19.60 46.47
N MET A 289 -14.15 -20.61 45.66
CA MET A 289 -13.96 -22.02 45.97
C MET A 289 -14.58 -22.38 47.34
N ARG A 290 -13.79 -22.96 48.26
CA ARG A 290 -14.19 -23.23 49.65
C ARG A 290 -13.76 -22.12 50.60
N ASP A 291 -13.07 -21.10 50.11
CA ASP A 291 -12.54 -20.00 50.91
C ASP A 291 -13.55 -18.86 50.93
N LYS A 292 -14.24 -18.69 52.06
CA LYS A 292 -15.25 -17.65 52.24
C LYS A 292 -14.65 -16.23 52.27
N SER A 293 -13.33 -16.09 52.43
CA SER A 293 -12.64 -14.79 52.42
C SER A 293 -12.30 -14.30 51.01
N ALA A 294 -12.38 -15.17 50.01
CA ALA A 294 -12.10 -14.83 48.63
C ALA A 294 -13.29 -14.11 47.96
N GLN A 295 -13.00 -13.40 46.87
CA GLN A 295 -14.01 -12.66 46.12
C GLN A 295 -14.78 -13.60 45.17
N THR A 296 -16.11 -13.51 45.19
CA THR A 296 -17.00 -14.10 44.17
C THR A 296 -16.83 -13.34 42.86
N VAL A 297 -17.12 -13.97 41.71
CA VAL A 297 -17.17 -13.27 40.42
C VAL A 297 -18.61 -12.85 40.14
N PRO A 298 -18.99 -11.56 40.26
CA PRO A 298 -20.31 -11.09 39.84
C PRO A 298 -20.56 -11.36 38.36
N LEU A 299 -21.82 -11.54 37.96
CA LEU A 299 -22.17 -11.88 36.57
C LEU A 299 -21.79 -10.78 35.59
N ASP A 300 -22.03 -9.51 35.95
CA ASP A 300 -21.65 -8.33 35.16
C ASP A 300 -20.12 -8.23 35.00
N VAL A 301 -19.35 -8.55 36.04
CA VAL A 301 -17.89 -8.62 35.96
C VAL A 301 -17.45 -9.73 35.00
N PHE A 302 -18.07 -10.91 35.06
CA PHE A 302 -17.78 -11.97 34.11
C PHE A 302 -18.12 -11.57 32.67
N MET A 303 -19.28 -10.95 32.44
CA MET A 303 -19.67 -10.45 31.12
C MET A 303 -18.67 -9.43 30.58
N LYS A 304 -18.15 -8.54 31.44
CA LYS A 304 -17.08 -7.60 31.05
C LYS A 304 -15.79 -8.32 30.65
N TRP A 305 -15.43 -9.42 31.30
CA TRP A 305 -14.26 -10.22 30.88
C TRP A 305 -14.45 -10.81 29.48
N MET A 306 -15.68 -11.16 29.10
CA MET A 306 -16.00 -11.70 27.77
C MET A 306 -15.85 -10.68 26.64
N GLU A 307 -15.86 -9.37 26.93
CA GLU A 307 -15.64 -8.30 25.93
C GLU A 307 -14.20 -8.31 25.36
N THR A 308 -13.30 -9.08 25.96
CA THR A 308 -11.90 -9.21 25.51
C THR A 308 -11.72 -10.07 24.25
N THR A 309 -12.79 -10.74 23.78
CA THR A 309 -12.78 -11.60 22.60
C THR A 309 -14.01 -11.37 21.71
N MET A 310 -13.85 -11.62 20.40
CA MET A 310 -14.93 -11.56 19.41
C MET A 310 -15.38 -12.93 18.88
N ASP A 311 -14.88 -14.04 19.41
CA ASP A 311 -15.10 -15.35 18.78
C ASP A 311 -16.48 -15.97 19.11
N ILE A 312 -17.24 -15.40 20.04
CA ILE A 312 -18.35 -16.12 20.71
C ILE A 312 -19.69 -15.81 20.06
N ARG A 313 -20.21 -16.78 19.31
CA ARG A 313 -21.49 -16.68 18.62
C ARG A 313 -22.64 -16.48 19.61
N GLY A 314 -23.49 -15.49 19.33
CA GLY A 314 -24.61 -15.13 20.20
C GLY A 314 -24.25 -14.20 21.36
N LEU A 315 -22.98 -13.82 21.52
CA LEU A 315 -22.53 -12.87 22.54
C LEU A 315 -21.66 -11.75 21.98
N SER A 316 -20.48 -12.10 21.43
CA SER A 316 -19.47 -11.15 20.97
C SER A 316 -18.99 -11.37 19.54
N TYR A 317 -19.58 -12.31 18.80
CA TYR A 317 -19.31 -12.53 17.39
C TYR A 317 -20.04 -11.53 16.50
N PRO A 318 -19.37 -10.91 15.52
CA PRO A 318 -20.00 -9.95 14.62
C PRO A 318 -21.00 -10.62 13.67
N SER A 319 -22.08 -9.90 13.38
CA SER A 319 -23.12 -10.27 12.42
C SER A 319 -22.68 -10.09 10.96
N HIS A 320 -21.86 -9.08 10.64
CA HIS A 320 -21.33 -8.83 9.30
C HIS A 320 -19.81 -8.82 9.32
N ILE A 321 -19.23 -9.92 8.84
CA ILE A 321 -17.78 -10.15 8.76
C ILE A 321 -17.41 -10.72 7.40
N ILE A 322 -16.31 -10.24 6.83
CA ILE A 322 -15.75 -10.75 5.58
C ILE A 322 -14.40 -11.38 5.91
N ALA A 323 -14.37 -12.72 5.87
CA ALA A 323 -13.17 -13.47 6.16
C ALA A 323 -12.19 -13.48 4.98
N THR A 324 -10.93 -13.19 5.24
CA THR A 324 -9.80 -13.20 4.30
C THR A 324 -8.64 -14.02 4.88
N GLU A 325 -7.60 -14.23 4.06
CA GLU A 325 -6.43 -15.02 4.45
C GLU A 325 -5.58 -14.30 5.51
N ASP A 326 -5.45 -12.97 5.40
CA ASP A 326 -4.65 -12.15 6.31
C ASP A 326 -5.44 -11.65 7.52
N GLY A 327 -6.77 -11.79 7.51
CA GLY A 327 -7.61 -11.42 8.63
C GLY A 327 -9.09 -11.37 8.27
N ASP A 328 -9.87 -10.66 9.06
CA ASP A 328 -11.28 -10.42 8.80
C ASP A 328 -11.57 -8.91 8.80
N LEU A 329 -12.39 -8.47 7.86
CA LEU A 329 -13.00 -7.14 7.88
C LEU A 329 -14.35 -7.21 8.58
N ILE A 330 -14.56 -6.39 9.61
CA ILE A 330 -15.78 -6.36 10.41
C ILE A 330 -16.55 -5.09 10.08
N LEU A 331 -17.75 -5.24 9.51
CA LEU A 331 -18.60 -4.13 9.08
C LEU A 331 -19.59 -3.68 10.15
N ASP A 332 -19.74 -4.47 11.23
CA ASP A 332 -20.62 -4.16 12.34
C ASP A 332 -20.19 -2.89 13.08
N ARG A 333 -21.14 -1.96 13.24
CA ARG A 333 -20.91 -0.67 13.88
C ARG A 333 -20.43 -0.79 15.34
N SER A 334 -20.84 -1.82 16.06
CA SER A 334 -20.40 -2.08 17.44
C SER A 334 -18.92 -2.48 17.55
N PHE A 335 -18.27 -2.83 16.43
CA PHE A 335 -16.85 -3.18 16.33
C PHE A 335 -16.02 -2.08 15.65
N GLN A 336 -16.65 -0.97 15.25
CA GLN A 336 -15.95 0.16 14.65
C GLN A 336 -14.78 0.63 15.53
N GLY A 337 -13.59 0.77 14.93
CA GLY A 337 -12.40 1.22 15.64
C GLY A 337 -11.68 0.11 16.43
N LYS A 338 -12.26 -1.08 16.55
CA LYS A 338 -11.67 -2.18 17.32
C LYS A 338 -10.81 -3.05 16.42
N VAL A 339 -9.59 -3.33 16.89
CA VAL A 339 -8.68 -4.27 16.24
C VAL A 339 -8.50 -5.47 17.16
N TYR A 340 -8.59 -6.65 16.56
CA TYR A 340 -8.38 -7.94 17.19
C TYR A 340 -7.20 -8.63 16.54
N LEU A 341 -6.48 -9.44 17.30
CA LEU A 341 -5.47 -10.35 16.79
C LEU A 341 -5.86 -11.76 17.21
N LYS A 342 -6.14 -12.64 16.23
CA LYS A 342 -6.58 -14.02 16.46
C LYS A 342 -7.80 -14.09 17.40
N GLY A 343 -8.75 -13.16 17.24
CA GLY A 343 -9.98 -13.08 18.02
C GLY A 343 -9.85 -12.38 19.38
N MET A 344 -8.66 -11.93 19.76
CA MET A 344 -8.40 -11.22 21.02
C MET A 344 -8.31 -9.71 20.80
N LEU A 345 -9.06 -8.92 21.58
CA LEU A 345 -9.10 -7.46 21.44
C LEU A 345 -7.76 -6.81 21.80
N LEU A 346 -7.30 -5.86 20.98
CA LEU A 346 -6.13 -5.02 21.24
C LEU A 346 -6.54 -3.71 21.95
N PRO A 347 -6.20 -3.52 23.24
CA PRO A 347 -6.64 -2.35 24.00
C PRO A 347 -6.23 -0.98 23.43
N ALA A 348 -5.08 -0.86 22.77
CA ALA A 348 -4.62 0.42 22.23
C ALA A 348 -5.34 0.84 20.93
N SER A 349 -6.11 -0.05 20.30
CA SER A 349 -6.91 0.29 19.12
C SER A 349 -8.03 1.31 19.45
N VAL A 350 -8.44 1.38 20.71
CA VAL A 350 -9.54 2.25 21.18
C VAL A 350 -9.08 3.69 21.51
N SER A 351 -7.77 3.96 21.62
CA SER A 351 -7.26 5.17 22.28
C SER A 351 -6.39 6.11 21.41
N ARG A 352 -6.66 6.25 20.10
CA ARG A 352 -5.84 7.13 19.22
C ARG A 352 -6.64 8.20 18.46
N SER A 353 -5.97 9.32 18.17
CA SER A 353 -6.49 10.48 17.41
C SER A 353 -6.75 10.20 15.93
N ARG A 354 -6.18 9.12 15.38
CA ARG A 354 -6.53 8.53 14.08
C ARG A 354 -7.23 7.20 14.35
N THR A 355 -8.44 7.04 13.85
CA THR A 355 -9.32 5.92 14.18
C THR A 355 -9.65 5.14 12.92
N PHE A 356 -9.71 3.81 13.06
CA PHE A 356 -10.29 2.96 12.05
C PHE A 356 -11.78 3.26 11.91
N LYS A 357 -12.27 3.25 10.66
CA LYS A 357 -13.69 3.37 10.34
C LYS A 357 -14.40 2.02 10.43
N PHE A 358 -13.66 0.93 10.33
CA PHE A 358 -14.15 -0.44 10.45
C PHE A 358 -13.48 -1.19 11.60
N GLY A 359 -13.96 -2.39 11.89
CA GLY A 359 -13.29 -3.32 12.80
C GLY A 359 -12.43 -4.31 12.02
N TYR A 360 -11.36 -4.81 12.64
CA TYR A 360 -10.43 -5.74 12.00
C TYR A 360 -10.05 -6.88 12.94
N ASN A 361 -9.91 -8.08 12.41
CA ASN A 361 -9.33 -9.22 13.12
C ASN A 361 -8.16 -9.79 12.34
N PHE A 362 -6.94 -9.60 12.80
CA PHE A 362 -5.76 -10.07 12.09
C PHE A 362 -5.51 -11.56 12.32
N ALA A 363 -5.16 -12.27 11.25
CA ALA A 363 -4.76 -13.67 11.29
C ALA A 363 -3.33 -13.84 11.81
N LYS A 364 -2.47 -12.85 11.51
CA LYS A 364 -1.02 -12.84 11.75
C LYS A 364 -0.64 -11.56 12.48
N GLY A 365 0.59 -11.53 13.01
CA GLY A 365 1.14 -10.39 13.74
C GLY A 365 1.66 -10.78 15.12
N GLN A 366 2.55 -9.94 15.65
CA GLN A 366 3.16 -10.12 16.96
C GLN A 366 2.73 -9.02 17.94
N PHE A 367 2.40 -9.44 19.16
CA PHE A 367 2.09 -8.52 20.24
C PHE A 367 3.33 -7.80 20.75
N SER A 368 3.17 -6.54 21.17
CA SER A 368 4.04 -5.96 22.19
C SER A 368 4.00 -6.80 23.48
N ARG A 369 5.05 -6.73 24.32
CA ARG A 369 5.08 -7.49 25.60
C ARG A 369 3.86 -7.20 26.49
N ASP A 370 3.33 -5.99 26.46
CA ASP A 370 2.13 -5.59 27.21
C ASP A 370 0.80 -5.89 26.48
N ARG A 371 0.86 -6.47 25.28
CA ARG A 371 -0.26 -6.88 24.43
C ARG A 371 -1.26 -5.77 24.12
N ARG A 372 -0.79 -4.52 24.10
CA ARG A 372 -1.65 -3.37 23.84
C ARG A 372 -1.72 -3.02 22.35
N SER A 373 -0.67 -3.27 21.60
CA SER A 373 -0.60 -3.03 20.16
C SER A 373 0.21 -4.12 19.44
N LEU A 374 0.17 -4.09 18.11
CA LEU A 374 1.19 -4.74 17.30
C LEU A 374 2.55 -4.05 17.49
N LEU A 375 3.62 -4.80 17.21
CA LEU A 375 4.99 -4.29 17.24
C LEU A 375 5.29 -3.35 16.07
N ASP A 376 4.84 -3.71 14.87
CA ASP A 376 5.10 -2.98 13.64
C ASP A 376 3.82 -2.35 13.08
N LYS A 377 3.84 -1.02 12.94
CA LYS A 377 2.71 -0.25 12.39
C LYS A 377 2.65 -0.32 10.86
N CYS A 378 3.78 -0.50 10.20
CA CYS A 378 3.83 -0.70 8.76
C CYS A 378 3.20 -2.06 8.43
N GLU A 379 3.52 -3.10 9.22
CA GLU A 379 2.87 -4.41 9.12
C GLU A 379 1.35 -4.32 9.34
N GLU A 380 0.89 -3.53 10.32
CA GLU A 380 -0.54 -3.28 10.58
C GLU A 380 -1.26 -2.69 9.35
N ALA A 381 -0.72 -1.61 8.78
CA ALA A 381 -1.30 -0.95 7.62
C ALA A 381 -1.29 -1.86 6.37
N ASP A 382 -0.24 -2.68 6.23
CA ASP A 382 -0.10 -3.62 5.12
C ASP A 382 -1.09 -4.80 5.21
N ILE A 383 -1.31 -5.34 6.41
CA ILE A 383 -2.34 -6.35 6.67
C ILE A 383 -3.72 -5.78 6.34
N VAL A 384 -4.02 -4.55 6.77
CA VAL A 384 -5.30 -3.88 6.49
C VAL A 384 -5.52 -3.71 4.98
N ARG A 385 -4.49 -3.26 4.26
CA ARG A 385 -4.50 -3.16 2.79
C ARG A 385 -4.86 -4.50 2.15
N HIS A 386 -4.15 -5.57 2.53
CA HIS A 386 -4.41 -6.91 2.00
C HIS A 386 -5.81 -7.45 2.33
N ILE A 387 -6.33 -7.16 3.54
CA ILE A 387 -7.71 -7.49 3.90
C ILE A 387 -8.69 -6.80 2.96
N TRP A 388 -8.52 -5.50 2.67
CA TRP A 388 -9.39 -4.77 1.75
C TRP A 388 -9.31 -5.29 0.32
N GLU A 389 -8.11 -5.58 -0.18
CA GLU A 389 -7.94 -6.14 -1.53
C GLU A 389 -8.62 -7.51 -1.66
N SER A 390 -8.43 -8.38 -0.67
CA SER A 390 -9.09 -9.69 -0.64
C SER A 390 -10.61 -9.57 -0.52
N ALA A 391 -11.12 -8.64 0.32
CA ALA A 391 -12.55 -8.38 0.47
C ALA A 391 -13.17 -7.86 -0.84
N ILE A 392 -12.48 -6.94 -1.55
CA ILE A 392 -12.90 -6.45 -2.87
C ILE A 392 -12.89 -7.59 -3.89
N ARG A 393 -11.85 -8.44 -3.88
CA ARG A 393 -11.76 -9.59 -4.80
C ARG A 393 -12.89 -10.59 -4.59
N LYS A 394 -13.30 -10.85 -3.34
CA LYS A 394 -14.39 -11.77 -3.00
C LYS A 394 -15.78 -11.18 -3.25
N HIS A 395 -15.99 -9.91 -2.95
CA HIS A 395 -17.31 -9.26 -2.93
C HIS A 395 -17.29 -7.87 -3.59
N GLN A 396 -16.77 -7.79 -4.81
CA GLN A 396 -16.49 -6.54 -5.52
C GLN A 396 -17.67 -5.55 -5.51
N ALA A 397 -18.87 -5.99 -5.87
CA ALA A 397 -20.04 -5.11 -5.98
C ALA A 397 -20.42 -4.42 -4.65
N ALA A 398 -20.24 -5.11 -3.53
CA ALA A 398 -20.55 -4.58 -2.21
C ALA A 398 -19.38 -3.77 -1.61
N MET A 399 -18.14 -4.24 -1.80
CA MET A 399 -16.97 -3.72 -1.08
C MET A 399 -16.26 -2.57 -1.79
N LEU A 400 -16.23 -2.60 -3.12
CA LEU A 400 -15.54 -1.56 -3.89
C LEU A 400 -16.13 -0.16 -3.65
N PRO A 401 -17.48 0.05 -3.64
CA PRO A 401 -18.05 1.36 -3.35
C PRO A 401 -17.71 1.86 -1.94
N ILE A 402 -17.68 0.95 -0.95
CA ILE A 402 -17.35 1.28 0.45
C ILE A 402 -15.89 1.75 0.55
N TYR A 403 -14.96 1.04 -0.09
CA TYR A 403 -13.55 1.40 -0.08
C TYR A 403 -13.28 2.72 -0.83
N ILE A 404 -13.92 2.93 -1.97
CA ILE A 404 -13.83 4.22 -2.70
C ILE A 404 -14.37 5.37 -1.85
N ASN A 405 -15.45 5.15 -1.10
CA ASN A 405 -15.99 6.13 -0.16
C ASN A 405 -14.99 6.45 0.96
N LEU A 406 -14.23 5.47 1.47
CA LEU A 406 -13.12 5.72 2.41
C LEU A 406 -12.04 6.62 1.80
N LEU A 407 -11.56 6.26 0.60
CA LEU A 407 -10.51 7.03 -0.09
C LEU A 407 -10.94 8.47 -0.39
N ARG A 408 -12.23 8.67 -0.72
CA ARG A 408 -12.78 9.99 -1.04
C ARG A 408 -13.07 10.84 0.19
N ASN A 409 -13.76 10.29 1.17
CA ASN A 409 -14.36 11.08 2.26
C ASN A 409 -13.57 10.98 3.57
N PHE A 410 -12.67 10.00 3.69
CA PHE A 410 -11.85 9.78 4.89
C PHE A 410 -10.39 9.47 4.55
N PRO A 411 -9.68 10.31 3.75
CA PRO A 411 -8.30 10.05 3.32
C PRO A 411 -7.26 10.05 4.47
N GLN A 412 -7.67 10.44 5.68
CA GLN A 412 -6.83 10.43 6.89
C GLN A 412 -7.07 9.20 7.78
N ALA A 413 -8.00 8.33 7.39
CA ALA A 413 -8.33 7.13 8.14
C ALA A 413 -7.21 6.09 8.04
N VAL A 414 -7.00 5.34 9.13
CA VAL A 414 -5.98 4.29 9.18
C VAL A 414 -6.31 3.16 8.20
N ASP A 415 -7.60 2.98 7.86
CA ASP A 415 -8.10 2.00 6.89
C ASP A 415 -7.47 2.13 5.48
N VAL A 416 -6.95 3.30 5.15
CA VAL A 416 -6.39 3.62 3.82
C VAL A 416 -4.94 4.12 3.89
N GLU A 417 -4.25 3.92 5.01
CA GLU A 417 -2.89 4.46 5.24
C GLU A 417 -1.87 3.99 4.19
N SER A 418 -1.95 2.71 3.77
CA SER A 418 -1.07 2.12 2.73
C SER A 418 -1.76 1.97 1.37
N ALA A 419 -2.78 2.79 1.06
CA ALA A 419 -3.51 2.67 -0.20
C ALA A 419 -2.65 2.97 -1.47
N ASP A 420 -1.51 3.63 -1.31
CA ASP A 420 -0.51 3.85 -2.36
C ASP A 420 0.11 2.54 -2.88
N LEU A 421 0.17 1.51 -2.02
CA LEU A 421 0.76 0.20 -2.32
C LEU A 421 -0.23 -0.82 -2.88
N LEU A 422 -1.47 -0.43 -3.20
CA LEU A 422 -2.46 -1.33 -3.78
C LEU A 422 -1.97 -1.99 -5.08
N GLU A 423 -2.42 -3.23 -5.31
CA GLU A 423 -2.24 -3.98 -6.54
C GLU A 423 -2.80 -3.21 -7.76
N GLU A 424 -2.17 -3.39 -8.92
CA GLU A 424 -2.63 -2.77 -10.17
C GLU A 424 -4.06 -3.19 -10.55
N SER A 425 -4.44 -4.43 -10.27
CA SER A 425 -5.78 -4.97 -10.46
C SER A 425 -6.84 -4.17 -9.68
N THR A 426 -6.60 -3.94 -8.38
CA THR A 426 -7.48 -3.17 -7.50
C THR A 426 -7.57 -1.71 -7.95
N ARG A 427 -6.44 -1.09 -8.31
CA ARG A 427 -6.42 0.28 -8.84
C ARG A 427 -7.24 0.42 -10.13
N LYS A 428 -7.18 -0.55 -11.04
CA LYS A 428 -8.00 -0.58 -12.27
C LYS A 428 -9.49 -0.66 -11.94
N LEU A 429 -9.89 -1.48 -10.97
CA LEU A 429 -11.29 -1.56 -10.54
C LEU A 429 -11.79 -0.23 -9.96
N ILE A 430 -10.97 0.42 -9.12
CA ILE A 430 -11.29 1.76 -8.59
C ILE A 430 -11.49 2.73 -9.75
N TRP A 431 -10.57 2.78 -10.71
CA TRP A 431 -10.69 3.68 -11.85
C TRP A 431 -11.93 3.41 -12.70
N GLN A 432 -12.23 2.15 -13.02
CA GLN A 432 -13.41 1.77 -13.78
C GLN A 432 -14.71 2.20 -13.08
N HIS A 433 -14.77 2.06 -11.76
CA HIS A 433 -15.92 2.53 -10.98
C HIS A 433 -16.09 4.06 -11.07
N LEU A 434 -14.99 4.81 -10.95
CA LEU A 434 -15.00 6.27 -11.09
C LEU A 434 -15.46 6.69 -12.50
N LEU A 435 -14.96 6.04 -13.55
CA LEU A 435 -15.39 6.30 -14.93
C LEU A 435 -16.87 6.03 -15.14
N SER A 436 -17.38 4.93 -14.59
CA SER A 436 -18.81 4.60 -14.62
C SER A 436 -19.65 5.66 -13.92
N GLU A 437 -19.22 6.15 -12.76
CA GLU A 437 -19.91 7.20 -12.02
C GLU A 437 -19.88 8.55 -12.77
N ALA A 438 -18.76 8.88 -13.41
CA ALA A 438 -18.62 10.10 -14.19
C ALA A 438 -19.55 10.13 -15.41
N ASN A 439 -19.90 8.97 -15.96
CA ASN A 439 -20.81 8.79 -17.10
C ASN A 439 -20.50 9.76 -18.28
N ASN A 440 -19.21 9.94 -18.56
CA ASN A 440 -18.64 10.88 -19.54
C ASN A 440 -18.99 12.37 -19.34
N LYS A 441 -19.71 12.74 -18.28
CA LYS A 441 -20.09 14.13 -17.97
C LYS A 441 -19.08 14.81 -17.05
N LYS A 442 -18.50 14.05 -16.13
CA LYS A 442 -17.55 14.57 -15.14
C LYS A 442 -16.11 14.36 -15.57
N PHE A 443 -15.23 15.23 -15.12
CA PHE A 443 -13.78 15.10 -15.23
C PHE A 443 -13.16 15.23 -13.85
N TYR A 444 -12.41 14.22 -13.43
CA TYR A 444 -11.76 14.21 -12.13
C TYR A 444 -10.45 14.99 -12.16
N TYR A 445 -10.21 15.82 -11.15
CA TYR A 445 -8.96 16.59 -11.00
C TYR A 445 -8.51 16.61 -9.54
N SER A 446 -7.25 16.98 -9.29
CA SER A 446 -6.72 17.20 -7.92
C SER A 446 -6.46 18.66 -7.64
N GLU A 447 -6.40 19.03 -6.35
CA GLU A 447 -6.02 20.38 -5.90
C GLU A 447 -4.64 20.81 -6.42
N LYS A 448 -3.73 19.85 -6.69
CA LYS A 448 -2.39 20.12 -7.22
C LYS A 448 -2.41 20.50 -8.71
N CYS A 449 -3.51 20.25 -9.42
CA CYS A 449 -3.65 20.53 -10.84
C CYS A 449 -4.36 21.87 -11.06
N HIS A 450 -3.77 22.73 -11.88
CA HIS A 450 -4.48 23.87 -12.44
C HIS A 450 -5.38 23.41 -13.60
N GLY A 451 -6.34 24.22 -14.04
CA GLY A 451 -7.11 23.91 -15.25
C GLY A 451 -8.61 23.64 -15.08
N ILE A 452 -9.25 24.05 -13.98
CA ILE A 452 -10.73 24.00 -13.86
C ILE A 452 -11.41 24.70 -15.04
N THR A 453 -10.89 25.85 -15.46
CA THR A 453 -11.37 26.58 -16.64
C THR A 453 -11.24 25.76 -17.92
N MET A 454 -10.11 25.07 -18.09
CA MET A 454 -9.85 24.19 -19.23
C MET A 454 -10.83 23.01 -19.26
N ILE A 455 -11.12 22.40 -18.11
CA ILE A 455 -12.09 21.31 -17.99
C ILE A 455 -13.49 21.76 -18.43
N SER A 456 -13.97 22.89 -17.89
CA SER A 456 -15.33 23.35 -18.16
C SER A 456 -15.50 23.94 -19.56
N GLN A 457 -14.54 24.77 -20.00
CA GLN A 457 -14.67 25.52 -21.26
C GLN A 457 -14.21 24.73 -22.48
N ILE A 458 -13.12 23.96 -22.34
CA ILE A 458 -12.50 23.27 -23.49
C ILE A 458 -12.98 21.82 -23.54
N LEU A 459 -12.81 21.05 -22.46
CA LEU A 459 -13.24 19.65 -22.42
C LEU A 459 -14.77 19.49 -22.31
N LYS A 460 -15.50 20.57 -21.99
CA LYS A 460 -16.96 20.59 -21.83
C LYS A 460 -17.46 19.55 -20.82
N LYS A 461 -16.69 19.32 -19.75
CA LYS A 461 -17.02 18.40 -18.66
C LYS A 461 -17.19 19.15 -17.34
N GLU A 462 -17.90 18.53 -16.40
CA GLU A 462 -18.06 19.02 -15.04
C GLU A 462 -16.81 18.68 -14.19
N PRO A 463 -16.08 19.67 -13.66
CA PRO A 463 -14.91 19.43 -12.83
C PRO A 463 -15.31 18.83 -11.48
N THR A 464 -14.78 17.66 -11.14
CA THR A 464 -15.01 16.98 -9.85
C THR A 464 -13.68 16.75 -9.14
N MET A 465 -13.51 17.33 -7.95
CA MET A 465 -12.27 17.22 -7.19
C MET A 465 -12.14 15.85 -6.53
N LEU A 466 -10.96 15.24 -6.64
CA LEU A 466 -10.55 14.06 -5.88
C LEU A 466 -9.52 14.44 -4.81
N PRO A 467 -9.53 13.78 -3.64
CA PRO A 467 -8.46 13.94 -2.65
C PRO A 467 -7.09 13.56 -3.22
N GLY A 468 -6.04 14.24 -2.74
CA GLY A 468 -4.67 14.03 -3.22
C GLY A 468 -4.21 12.57 -3.16
N MET A 469 -4.54 11.84 -2.07
CA MET A 469 -4.21 10.42 -1.94
C MET A 469 -4.84 9.56 -3.05
N LEU A 470 -6.14 9.73 -3.32
CA LEU A 470 -6.83 8.97 -4.37
C LEU A 470 -6.32 9.35 -5.78
N TRP A 471 -5.97 10.61 -5.98
CA TRP A 471 -5.33 11.05 -7.21
C TRP A 471 -3.97 10.38 -7.41
N ASP A 472 -3.08 10.49 -6.42
CA ASP A 472 -1.72 9.97 -6.47
C ASP A 472 -1.72 8.44 -6.64
N LEU A 473 -2.68 7.74 -6.00
CA LEU A 473 -2.91 6.29 -6.15
C LEU A 473 -3.21 5.87 -7.60
N LEU A 474 -3.89 6.70 -8.38
CA LEU A 474 -4.29 6.40 -9.77
C LEU A 474 -3.26 6.84 -10.82
N ARG A 475 -2.25 7.62 -10.45
CA ARG A 475 -1.21 8.12 -11.37
C ARG A 475 -0.27 7.04 -11.92
N PRO A 476 0.25 6.07 -11.12
CA PRO A 476 1.20 5.08 -11.62
C PRO A 476 0.71 4.24 -12.79
N SER A 477 -0.59 3.93 -12.85
CA SER A 477 -1.19 3.17 -13.95
C SER A 477 -1.47 4.01 -15.20
N SER A 478 -1.12 5.30 -15.21
CA SER A 478 -1.51 6.29 -16.24
C SER A 478 -3.02 6.32 -16.54
N ALA A 479 -3.84 5.80 -15.62
CA ALA A 479 -5.27 5.65 -15.80
C ALA A 479 -5.99 7.00 -15.72
N ILE A 480 -5.54 7.86 -14.81
CA ILE A 480 -6.03 9.23 -14.64
C ILE A 480 -5.07 10.25 -15.28
N ARG A 481 -5.64 11.19 -16.03
CA ARG A 481 -4.90 12.24 -16.76
C ARG A 481 -5.21 13.62 -16.20
N THR A 482 -4.24 14.54 -16.27
CA THR A 482 -4.53 15.98 -16.09
C THR A 482 -5.36 16.51 -17.27
N ALA A 483 -5.91 17.71 -17.13
CA ALA A 483 -6.67 18.33 -18.22
C ALA A 483 -5.79 18.55 -19.47
N GLU A 484 -4.53 18.95 -19.27
CA GLU A 484 -3.55 19.13 -20.34
C GLU A 484 -3.17 17.80 -21.00
N GLU A 485 -2.94 16.75 -20.20
CA GLU A 485 -2.65 15.41 -20.70
C GLU A 485 -3.83 14.84 -21.51
N GLU A 486 -5.07 15.06 -21.06
CA GLU A 486 -6.27 14.64 -21.79
C GLU A 486 -6.42 15.43 -23.10
N GLN A 487 -6.16 16.73 -23.10
CA GLN A 487 -6.17 17.52 -24.34
C GLN A 487 -5.15 17.02 -25.35
N ILE A 488 -3.92 16.75 -24.90
CA ILE A 488 -2.87 16.18 -25.73
C ILE A 488 -3.34 14.83 -26.31
N GLU A 489 -3.99 13.99 -25.49
CA GLU A 489 -4.47 12.69 -25.94
C GLU A 489 -5.63 12.78 -26.94
N LEU A 490 -6.58 13.69 -26.71
CA LEU A 490 -7.66 13.98 -27.67
C LEU A 490 -7.08 14.54 -28.98
N PHE A 491 -6.05 15.38 -28.90
CA PHE A 491 -5.38 15.94 -30.07
C PHE A 491 -4.59 14.89 -30.86
N LYS A 492 -3.93 13.93 -30.20
CA LYS A 492 -3.27 12.80 -30.89
C LYS A 492 -4.25 11.92 -31.65
N ASN A 493 -5.44 11.72 -31.10
CA ASN A 493 -6.46 10.82 -31.63
C ASN A 493 -7.50 11.54 -32.52
N ALA A 494 -7.35 12.85 -32.72
CA ALA A 494 -8.27 13.62 -33.54
C ALA A 494 -8.12 13.27 -35.03
N GLU A 495 -9.18 13.54 -35.79
CA GLU A 495 -9.28 13.14 -37.19
C GLU A 495 -8.21 13.83 -38.05
N LEU A 496 -7.63 13.05 -38.96
CA LEU A 496 -6.67 13.55 -39.93
C LEU A 496 -7.41 14.37 -40.99
N SER A 497 -6.94 15.59 -41.20
CA SER A 497 -7.44 16.48 -42.24
C SER A 497 -6.42 16.60 -43.37
N GLY A 498 -6.88 16.75 -44.61
CA GLY A 498 -6.04 17.06 -45.76
C GLY A 498 -5.99 18.56 -46.01
N PRO A 499 -4.98 19.08 -46.74
CA PRO A 499 -5.00 20.48 -47.16
C PRO A 499 -6.16 20.71 -48.15
N GLU A 500 -7.23 21.37 -47.70
CA GLU A 500 -8.44 21.61 -48.50
C GLU A 500 -8.25 22.69 -49.58
N THR A 501 -7.22 23.54 -49.44
CA THR A 501 -6.96 24.64 -50.36
C THR A 501 -5.52 24.62 -50.88
N THR A 502 -5.31 25.22 -52.05
CA THR A 502 -3.97 25.43 -52.62
C THR A 502 -3.05 26.25 -51.70
N PHE A 503 -3.64 27.19 -50.95
CA PHE A 503 -2.97 27.95 -49.88
C PHE A 503 -2.49 27.04 -48.75
N ALA A 504 -3.38 26.23 -48.18
CA ALA A 504 -3.07 25.26 -47.13
C ALA A 504 -1.95 24.29 -47.55
N GLY A 505 -2.01 23.79 -48.80
CA GLY A 505 -0.97 22.95 -49.38
C GLY A 505 0.38 23.66 -49.52
N ALA A 506 0.39 24.93 -49.92
CA ALA A 506 1.62 25.73 -50.03
C ALA A 506 2.26 25.98 -48.66
N ILE A 507 1.48 26.34 -47.64
CA ILE A 507 1.96 26.53 -46.26
C ILE A 507 2.51 25.22 -45.70
N LEU A 508 1.78 24.11 -45.83
CA LEU A 508 2.22 22.80 -45.31
C LEU A 508 3.55 22.36 -45.94
N ARG A 509 3.70 22.52 -47.27
CA ARG A 509 4.96 22.21 -47.97
C ARG A 509 6.11 23.08 -47.51
N ALA A 510 5.87 24.37 -47.26
CA ALA A 510 6.90 25.26 -46.76
C ALA A 510 7.32 24.90 -45.33
N VAL A 511 6.37 24.60 -44.44
CA VAL A 511 6.66 24.07 -43.09
C VAL A 511 7.49 22.78 -43.20
N HIS A 512 7.09 21.86 -44.07
CA HIS A 512 7.83 20.61 -44.31
C HIS A 512 9.27 20.86 -44.81
N ALA A 513 9.44 21.78 -45.76
CA ALA A 513 10.77 22.16 -46.25
C ALA A 513 11.63 22.78 -45.15
N CYS A 514 11.06 23.68 -44.33
CA CYS A 514 11.77 24.29 -43.22
C CYS A 514 12.19 23.26 -42.15
N ILE A 515 11.31 22.31 -41.80
CA ILE A 515 11.63 21.24 -40.85
C ILE A 515 12.69 20.29 -41.44
N ALA A 516 12.68 20.02 -42.74
CA ALA A 516 13.67 19.17 -43.39
C ALA A 516 15.09 19.78 -43.40
N MET A 517 15.22 21.10 -43.20
CA MET A 517 16.53 21.78 -43.11
C MET A 517 17.29 21.42 -41.83
N PHE A 518 16.61 20.90 -40.80
CA PHE A 518 17.26 20.44 -39.58
C PHE A 518 17.53 18.93 -39.67
N LYS A 519 18.79 18.53 -39.49
CA LYS A 519 19.21 17.11 -39.60
C LYS A 519 18.41 16.19 -38.69
N GLN A 520 18.01 16.68 -37.52
CA GLN A 520 17.29 15.93 -36.49
C GLN A 520 15.82 15.66 -36.86
N THR A 521 15.23 16.49 -37.72
CA THR A 521 13.81 16.41 -38.10
C THR A 521 13.59 16.09 -39.58
N LYS A 522 14.66 15.72 -40.28
CA LYS A 522 14.65 15.40 -41.72
C LYS A 522 13.66 14.28 -42.10
N HIS A 523 13.41 13.35 -41.18
CA HIS A 523 12.49 12.22 -41.37
C HIS A 523 11.18 12.37 -40.59
N MET A 524 10.87 13.58 -40.11
CA MET A 524 9.65 13.84 -39.36
C MET A 524 8.43 13.81 -40.28
N THR A 525 7.39 13.10 -39.86
CA THR A 525 6.10 13.10 -40.59
C THR A 525 5.22 14.22 -40.06
N ILE A 526 4.63 15.03 -40.94
CA ILE A 526 3.66 16.06 -40.53
C ILE A 526 2.24 15.55 -40.77
N ARG A 527 1.40 15.65 -39.76
CA ARG A 527 -0.02 15.32 -39.83
C ARG A 527 -0.84 16.57 -39.52
N LEU A 528 -1.85 16.81 -40.32
CA LEU A 528 -2.83 17.85 -40.06
C LEU A 528 -4.01 17.24 -39.32
N VAL A 529 -4.40 17.92 -38.25
CA VAL A 529 -5.40 17.40 -37.32
C VAL A 529 -6.51 18.42 -37.17
N GLN A 530 -7.75 17.93 -37.22
CA GLN A 530 -8.95 18.71 -36.96
C GLN A 530 -9.52 18.27 -35.61
N SER A 531 -9.33 19.11 -34.59
CA SER A 531 -9.90 18.88 -33.27
C SER A 531 -10.93 19.96 -32.96
N SER A 532 -12.09 19.57 -32.46
CA SER A 532 -13.13 20.48 -31.97
C SER A 532 -13.00 20.80 -30.47
N ILE A 533 -12.02 20.21 -29.78
CA ILE A 533 -11.95 20.14 -28.30
C ILE A 533 -10.52 20.47 -27.78
N SER A 534 -9.71 21.26 -28.51
CA SER A 534 -8.30 21.46 -28.14
C SER A 534 -7.77 22.86 -28.46
N ASP A 535 -7.21 23.52 -27.44
CA ASP A 535 -6.35 24.71 -27.60
C ASP A 535 -4.90 24.35 -28.00
N VAL A 536 -4.60 23.05 -28.15
CA VAL A 536 -3.29 22.58 -28.58
C VAL A 536 -3.11 22.88 -30.07
N ASP A 537 -2.18 23.78 -30.35
CA ASP A 537 -1.83 24.19 -31.72
C ASP A 537 -0.94 23.15 -32.43
N PHE A 538 0.02 22.60 -31.69
CA PHE A 538 1.05 21.69 -32.20
C PHE A 538 1.37 20.62 -31.15
N PHE A 539 1.56 19.38 -31.57
CA PHE A 539 2.03 18.30 -30.71
C PHE A 539 3.08 17.45 -31.45
N PHE A 540 4.21 17.22 -30.80
CA PHE A 540 5.26 16.36 -31.34
C PHE A 540 5.29 15.01 -30.61
N ASP A 541 4.99 13.93 -31.33
CA ASP A 541 5.17 12.56 -30.89
C ASP A 541 6.59 12.09 -31.23
N SER A 542 7.45 12.05 -30.22
CA SER A 542 8.84 11.60 -30.37
C SER A 542 8.97 10.10 -30.67
N LYS A 543 8.01 9.26 -30.28
CA LYS A 543 8.06 7.81 -30.53
C LYS A 543 7.82 7.49 -32.01
N CYS A 544 6.86 8.17 -32.61
CA CYS A 544 6.50 8.02 -34.02
C CYS A 544 7.18 9.06 -34.93
N ASN A 545 8.04 9.92 -34.38
CA ASN A 545 8.65 11.06 -35.07
C ASN A 545 7.63 11.85 -35.90
N THR A 546 6.47 12.15 -35.29
CA THR A 546 5.31 12.72 -35.97
C THR A 546 4.94 14.06 -35.35
N LEU A 547 4.77 15.09 -36.16
CA LEU A 547 4.29 16.40 -35.76
C LEU A 547 2.84 16.59 -36.19
N ASN A 548 1.95 16.72 -35.22
CA ASN A 548 0.55 17.05 -35.42
C ASN A 548 0.38 18.58 -35.39
N ILE A 549 -0.24 19.14 -36.43
CA ILE A 549 -0.53 20.57 -36.58
C ILE A 549 -2.04 20.78 -36.66
N HIS A 550 -2.58 21.69 -35.87
CA HIS A 550 -4.00 22.01 -35.93
C HIS A 550 -4.35 22.71 -37.26
N HIS A 551 -5.40 22.24 -37.94
CA HIS A 551 -5.86 22.78 -39.24
C HIS A 551 -6.12 24.30 -39.26
N LYS A 552 -6.43 24.95 -38.13
CA LYS A 552 -6.70 26.39 -38.05
C LYS A 552 -5.53 27.26 -38.55
N TRP A 553 -4.31 26.77 -38.45
CA TRP A 553 -3.09 27.43 -38.93
C TRP A 553 -2.98 27.46 -40.47
N LEU A 554 -3.85 26.73 -41.18
CA LEU A 554 -3.90 26.72 -42.65
C LEU A 554 -4.99 27.62 -43.23
N HIS A 555 -5.68 28.40 -42.40
CA HIS A 555 -6.66 29.39 -42.84
C HIS A 555 -6.12 30.82 -42.78
N ARG A 556 -6.32 31.57 -43.87
CA ARG A 556 -5.83 32.94 -44.06
C ARG A 556 -6.32 33.93 -42.98
N GLN A 557 -7.55 33.74 -42.48
CA GLN A 557 -8.20 34.59 -41.48
C GLN A 557 -7.56 34.54 -40.08
N TYR A 558 -6.91 33.44 -39.70
CA TYR A 558 -6.38 33.26 -38.35
C TYR A 558 -4.93 33.75 -38.20
N SER A 559 -4.24 34.05 -39.30
CA SER A 559 -2.77 34.07 -39.27
C SER A 559 -2.12 35.24 -40.00
N CYS A 560 -2.89 36.14 -40.64
CA CYS A 560 -2.36 37.35 -41.25
C CYS A 560 -3.24 38.57 -40.88
N ARG A 561 -2.67 39.55 -40.17
CA ARG A 561 -3.38 40.75 -39.69
C ARG A 561 -3.79 41.72 -40.81
N ASP A 562 -3.22 41.58 -42.01
CA ASP A 562 -3.45 42.45 -43.16
C ASP A 562 -4.06 41.67 -44.33
N SER A 563 -5.33 41.30 -44.24
CA SER A 563 -6.07 40.87 -45.44
C SER A 563 -7.38 41.62 -45.56
N GLY A 564 -7.33 42.72 -46.32
CA GLY A 564 -8.51 43.24 -46.99
C GLY A 564 -9.06 42.21 -47.97
N ASP A 565 -10.38 42.21 -48.11
CA ASP A 565 -11.16 41.35 -49.01
C ASP A 565 -10.61 41.40 -50.44
N VAL A 566 -9.86 40.37 -50.84
CA VAL A 566 -9.68 40.06 -52.25
C VAL A 566 -9.88 38.56 -52.44
N ALA A 567 -11.11 38.24 -52.82
CA ALA A 567 -11.49 36.99 -53.44
C ALA A 567 -10.79 36.87 -54.80
N ALA A 568 -9.71 36.09 -54.87
CA ALA A 568 -9.18 35.59 -56.13
C ALA A 568 -8.84 34.11 -55.93
N GLN A 569 -9.69 33.26 -56.51
CA GLN A 569 -9.74 31.82 -56.27
C GLN A 569 -8.54 31.03 -56.81
N ASP A 570 -7.59 31.63 -57.55
CA ASP A 570 -6.50 30.88 -58.22
C ASP A 570 -5.08 31.45 -58.00
N THR A 571 -4.86 32.33 -57.02
CA THR A 571 -3.50 32.81 -56.70
C THR A 571 -2.91 32.05 -55.52
N VAL A 572 -1.77 31.39 -55.73
CA VAL A 572 -0.94 30.84 -54.64
C VAL A 572 -0.31 32.02 -53.91
N ILE A 573 -0.99 32.48 -52.85
CA ILE A 573 -0.51 33.53 -51.95
C ILE A 573 0.29 32.86 -50.85
N PHE A 574 1.54 33.28 -50.68
CA PHE A 574 2.42 32.76 -49.64
C PHE A 574 2.46 33.74 -48.46
N CYS A 575 2.22 33.26 -47.24
CA CYS A 575 2.30 34.09 -46.03
C CYS A 575 3.45 33.60 -45.14
N ASP A 576 4.54 34.35 -45.16
CA ASP A 576 5.76 34.12 -44.37
C ASP A 576 5.49 34.22 -42.85
N HIS A 577 4.60 35.11 -42.41
CA HIS A 577 4.22 35.26 -41.00
C HIS A 577 3.68 33.97 -40.37
N ILE A 578 2.89 33.18 -41.11
CA ILE A 578 2.34 31.90 -40.61
C ILE A 578 3.49 30.93 -40.35
N ILE A 579 4.42 30.83 -41.29
CA ILE A 579 5.52 29.89 -41.23
C ILE A 579 6.53 30.33 -40.17
N GLU A 580 6.79 31.63 -40.02
CA GLU A 580 7.62 32.15 -38.92
C GLU A 580 7.03 31.82 -37.54
N ASN A 581 5.69 31.94 -37.36
CA ASN A 581 5.01 31.60 -36.11
C ASN A 581 5.04 30.10 -35.84
N VAL A 582 4.72 29.28 -36.86
CA VAL A 582 4.82 27.81 -36.80
C VAL A 582 6.26 27.42 -36.43
N LEU A 583 7.27 27.97 -37.08
CA LEU A 583 8.68 27.66 -36.78
C LEU A 583 9.10 28.11 -35.39
N SER A 584 8.63 29.26 -34.91
CA SER A 584 8.90 29.72 -33.56
C SER A 584 8.33 28.75 -32.52
N MET A 585 7.07 28.34 -32.69
CA MET A 585 6.39 27.36 -31.83
C MET A 585 7.09 25.99 -31.89
N LEU A 586 7.34 25.49 -33.10
CA LEU A 586 8.06 24.24 -33.33
C LEU A 586 9.46 24.25 -32.76
N SER A 587 10.15 25.40 -32.77
CA SER A 587 11.47 25.50 -32.17
C SER A 587 11.44 25.25 -30.65
N ALA A 588 10.38 25.69 -29.98
CA ALA A 588 10.18 25.42 -28.55
C ALA A 588 9.82 23.94 -28.31
N THR A 589 8.98 23.34 -29.16
CA THR A 589 8.50 21.96 -28.99
C THR A 589 9.52 20.89 -29.40
N ILE A 590 10.16 21.04 -30.57
CA ILE A 590 11.09 20.06 -31.16
C ILE A 590 12.47 20.13 -30.50
N PHE A 591 12.96 21.33 -30.17
CA PHE A 591 14.32 21.49 -29.64
C PHE A 591 14.41 21.48 -28.11
N SER A 592 13.31 21.31 -27.38
CA SER A 592 13.35 21.11 -25.92
C SER A 592 13.99 19.78 -25.52
N THR A 593 14.03 18.79 -26.42
CA THR A 593 14.48 17.42 -26.18
C THR A 593 15.85 17.07 -26.80
N ALA A 594 16.46 17.99 -27.55
CA ALA A 594 17.73 17.75 -28.25
C ALA A 594 18.92 18.48 -27.59
N PRO A 595 20.11 17.85 -27.46
CA PRO A 595 21.32 18.43 -26.87
C PRO A 595 22.02 19.38 -27.87
N ILE A 596 21.30 20.39 -28.33
CA ILE A 596 21.81 21.40 -29.27
C ILE A 596 22.00 22.70 -28.48
N SER A 597 23.13 23.38 -28.69
CA SER A 597 23.38 24.68 -28.07
C SER A 597 22.30 25.70 -28.48
N TYR A 598 21.89 26.55 -27.54
CA TYR A 598 20.92 27.64 -27.80
C TYR A 598 21.33 28.51 -29.00
N ARG A 599 22.64 28.75 -29.14
CA ARG A 599 23.22 29.54 -30.24
C ARG A 599 22.98 28.89 -31.61
N SER A 600 23.15 27.57 -31.72
CA SER A 600 22.93 26.84 -32.97
C SER A 600 21.45 26.79 -33.36
N LYS A 601 20.54 26.71 -32.37
CA LYS A 601 19.08 26.81 -32.61
C LYS A 601 18.72 28.17 -33.20
N LEU A 602 19.23 29.25 -32.58
CA LEU A 602 18.96 30.62 -33.01
C LEU A 602 19.49 30.90 -34.43
N GLN A 603 20.70 30.44 -34.73
CA GLN A 603 21.30 30.59 -36.07
C GLN A 603 20.48 29.86 -37.15
N ALA A 604 20.01 28.65 -36.86
CA ALA A 604 19.21 27.88 -37.80
C ALA A 604 17.82 28.51 -38.03
N VAL A 605 17.15 28.98 -36.97
CA VAL A 605 15.88 29.73 -37.10
C VAL A 605 16.07 31.03 -37.89
N GLN A 606 17.14 31.80 -37.61
CA GLN A 606 17.46 33.02 -38.36
C GLN A 606 17.75 32.74 -39.84
N HIS A 607 18.45 31.65 -40.15
CA HIS A 607 18.71 31.22 -41.51
C HIS A 607 17.41 30.89 -42.25
N VAL A 608 16.50 30.14 -41.61
CA VAL A 608 15.19 29.83 -42.19
C VAL A 608 14.35 31.10 -42.41
N LYS A 609 14.32 32.04 -41.45
CA LYS A 609 13.63 33.34 -41.61
C LYS A 609 14.17 34.14 -42.80
N HIS A 610 15.49 34.18 -42.98
CA HIS A 610 16.11 34.85 -44.13
C HIS A 610 15.72 34.20 -45.46
N MET A 611 15.66 32.87 -45.51
CA MET A 611 15.23 32.12 -46.69
C MET A 611 13.74 32.34 -46.99
N LEU A 612 12.88 32.40 -45.96
CA LEU A 612 11.44 32.66 -46.12
C LEU A 612 11.17 34.07 -46.67
N ARG A 613 11.90 35.08 -46.22
CA ARG A 613 11.81 36.46 -46.75
C ARG A 613 12.30 36.58 -48.19
N SER A 614 13.12 35.64 -48.62
CA SER A 614 13.59 35.53 -50.01
C SER A 614 12.61 34.74 -50.88
N MET A 615 11.52 34.18 -50.32
CA MET A 615 10.50 33.50 -51.10
C MET A 615 9.64 34.49 -51.85
N PRO A 616 9.26 34.16 -53.10
CA PRO A 616 8.28 34.94 -53.81
C PRO A 616 6.90 34.84 -53.17
N GLN A 617 6.33 35.99 -52.81
CA GLN A 617 5.04 36.06 -52.11
C GLN A 617 3.84 35.78 -53.01
N ARG A 618 4.01 35.96 -54.33
CA ARG A 618 2.95 35.74 -55.32
C ARG A 618 3.51 35.05 -56.57
N VAL A 619 2.97 33.88 -56.87
CA VAL A 619 3.23 33.15 -58.11
C VAL A 619 1.97 33.21 -58.97
N ILE A 620 2.05 33.91 -60.09
CA ILE A 620 0.97 34.02 -61.06
C ILE A 620 1.26 33.04 -62.19
N LEU A 621 0.46 31.99 -62.28
CA LEU A 621 0.50 31.04 -63.39
C LEU A 621 -0.28 31.65 -64.54
N LYS A 622 0.41 32.01 -65.63
CA LYS A 622 -0.23 32.38 -66.89
C LYS A 622 -0.29 31.13 -67.75
N HIS A 623 -1.51 30.73 -68.12
CA HIS A 623 -1.69 29.76 -69.19
C HIS A 623 -1.34 30.45 -70.51
N SER A 624 -0.21 30.09 -71.10
CA SER A 624 -0.04 30.21 -72.55
C SER A 624 -0.37 28.85 -73.19
N LEU A 625 -0.45 28.82 -74.53
CA LEU A 625 -0.89 27.70 -75.39
C LEU A 625 -0.66 26.27 -74.84
N PRO A 626 -1.53 25.30 -75.18
CA PRO A 626 -1.56 23.97 -74.56
C PRO A 626 -0.17 23.34 -74.50
N GLY A 627 0.32 23.09 -73.28
CA GLY A 627 1.64 22.51 -73.02
C GLY A 627 2.72 23.48 -72.50
N LYS A 628 2.47 24.80 -72.44
CA LYS A 628 3.39 25.77 -71.80
C LYS A 628 2.74 26.47 -70.60
N LEU A 629 3.31 26.21 -69.42
CA LEU A 629 3.01 26.94 -68.20
C LEU A 629 4.07 28.04 -68.03
N GLU A 630 3.67 29.30 -68.16
CA GLU A 630 4.52 30.45 -67.83
C GLU A 630 4.23 30.89 -66.39
N SER A 631 5.17 30.65 -65.49
CA SER A 631 5.09 31.17 -64.12
C SER A 631 5.76 32.54 -64.06
N SER A 632 4.99 33.58 -63.74
CA SER A 632 5.53 34.91 -63.40
C SER A 632 5.54 35.10 -61.89
N VAL A 633 6.65 35.61 -61.39
CA VAL A 633 6.94 35.70 -59.96
C VAL A 633 7.09 37.17 -59.60
N GLN A 634 6.24 37.67 -58.70
CA GLN A 634 6.35 39.03 -58.19
C GLN A 634 7.11 38.97 -56.86
N ALA A 635 8.35 39.46 -56.86
CA ALA A 635 9.16 39.65 -55.66
C ALA A 635 9.22 41.15 -55.36
N ASP A 636 8.78 41.56 -54.17
CA ASP A 636 8.97 42.93 -53.71
C ASP A 636 10.46 43.13 -53.44
N MET A 637 11.17 43.67 -54.42
CA MET A 637 12.58 44.07 -54.30
C MET A 637 12.67 45.32 -53.43
N LEU A 638 12.92 45.15 -52.14
CA LEU A 638 13.64 46.15 -51.35
C LEU A 638 14.82 45.48 -50.66
N HIS A 639 16.01 45.82 -51.17
CA HIS A 639 17.36 45.52 -50.70
C HIS A 639 17.91 44.09 -50.84
N VAL A 640 18.50 43.79 -52.00
CA VAL A 640 19.71 42.95 -52.07
C VAL A 640 20.69 43.59 -53.07
N ALA A 641 21.49 44.54 -52.59
CA ALA A 641 22.79 44.81 -53.18
C ALA A 641 23.84 44.27 -52.19
N ALA A 642 24.80 43.52 -52.72
CA ALA A 642 25.86 42.77 -52.04
C ALA A 642 25.46 41.39 -51.50
N LEU A 643 25.75 40.35 -52.27
CA LEU A 643 26.48 39.12 -51.88
C LEU A 643 26.46 38.14 -53.07
N SER A 644 27.50 38.19 -53.90
CA SER A 644 27.72 37.37 -55.10
C SER A 644 28.07 35.89 -54.81
N GLY A 645 27.58 35.32 -53.71
CA GLY A 645 27.81 33.91 -53.33
C GLY A 645 26.54 33.11 -53.01
N SER A 646 25.36 33.73 -52.95
CA SER A 646 24.11 33.08 -52.53
C SER A 646 23.24 32.55 -53.69
N LEU A 647 23.50 32.98 -54.93
CA LEU A 647 22.70 32.62 -56.10
C LEU A 647 22.69 31.09 -56.38
N ALA A 648 23.80 30.39 -56.18
CA ALA A 648 23.85 28.93 -56.38
C ALA A 648 23.00 28.14 -55.36
N LYS A 649 22.84 28.65 -54.14
CA LYS A 649 21.99 28.02 -53.10
C LYS A 649 20.51 28.31 -53.33
N VAL A 650 20.18 29.51 -53.80
CA VAL A 650 18.82 29.89 -54.21
C VAL A 650 18.39 29.07 -55.44
N VAL A 651 19.28 28.81 -56.40
CA VAL A 651 18.99 27.98 -57.60
C VAL A 651 18.75 26.50 -57.26
N ASN A 652 19.52 25.91 -56.33
CA ASN A 652 19.25 24.53 -55.86
C ASN A 652 17.93 24.41 -55.07
N TRP A 653 17.59 25.45 -54.33
CA TRP A 653 16.32 25.56 -53.62
C TRP A 653 15.14 25.75 -54.60
N TRP A 654 15.34 26.52 -55.67
CA TRP A 654 14.39 26.73 -56.76
C TRP A 654 14.23 25.49 -57.64
N HIS A 655 15.27 24.68 -57.87
CA HIS A 655 15.18 23.39 -58.55
C HIS A 655 14.33 22.37 -57.77
N SER A 656 14.42 22.39 -56.44
CA SER A 656 13.55 21.57 -55.59
C SER A 656 12.08 22.03 -55.64
N LEU A 657 11.83 23.35 -55.74
CA LEU A 657 10.49 23.95 -55.86
C LEU A 657 9.87 23.89 -57.27
N THR A 658 10.66 23.94 -58.34
CA THR A 658 10.17 23.76 -59.72
C THR A 658 9.82 22.31 -60.02
N TRP A 659 10.48 21.35 -59.35
CA TRP A 659 10.02 19.96 -59.31
C TRP A 659 8.66 19.84 -58.58
N ILE A 660 8.44 20.62 -57.51
CA ILE A 660 7.19 20.67 -56.73
C ILE A 660 6.01 21.23 -57.54
N VAL A 661 6.22 22.26 -58.38
CA VAL A 661 5.15 22.83 -59.24
C VAL A 661 4.80 21.92 -60.42
N ARG A 662 5.78 21.21 -61.00
CA ARG A 662 5.54 20.24 -62.08
C ARG A 662 4.82 18.97 -61.61
N HIS A 663 5.01 18.54 -60.36
CA HIS A 663 4.38 17.32 -59.85
C HIS A 663 2.88 17.52 -59.50
N ASP A 664 2.49 18.71 -59.01
CA ASP A 664 1.08 19.05 -58.74
C ASP A 664 0.26 19.19 -60.03
N THR A 665 0.85 19.72 -61.11
CA THR A 665 0.20 19.75 -62.42
C THR A 665 0.05 18.35 -63.03
N PHE A 666 1.03 17.46 -62.80
CA PHE A 666 0.96 16.07 -63.28
C PHE A 666 -0.04 15.20 -62.50
N LEU A 667 -0.17 15.40 -61.18
CA LEU A 667 -1.14 14.69 -60.33
C LEU A 667 -2.58 15.20 -60.51
N TRP A 668 -2.75 16.50 -60.77
CA TRP A 668 -4.07 17.08 -61.08
C TRP A 668 -4.54 16.68 -62.50
N SER A 669 -3.61 16.61 -63.47
CA SER A 669 -3.85 16.05 -64.82
C SER A 669 -4.24 14.57 -64.78
N ARG A 670 -3.56 13.74 -63.94
CA ARG A 670 -3.94 12.32 -63.77
C ARG A 670 -5.32 12.13 -63.12
N ARG A 671 -5.67 12.92 -62.09
CA ARG A 671 -7.01 12.85 -61.47
C ARG A 671 -8.16 13.26 -62.39
N THR A 672 -7.90 14.16 -63.34
CA THR A 672 -8.88 14.58 -64.35
C THR A 672 -8.91 13.62 -65.55
N GLN A 673 -7.81 12.94 -65.90
CA GLN A 673 -7.79 11.87 -66.91
C GLN A 673 -8.41 10.55 -66.43
N ASP A 674 -8.26 10.19 -65.15
CA ASP A 674 -8.85 8.97 -64.58
C ASP A 674 -10.40 9.07 -64.41
N GLN A 675 -10.97 10.28 -64.45
CA GLN A 675 -12.42 10.49 -64.50
C GLN A 675 -13.01 10.52 -65.92
N LEU A 676 -12.17 10.48 -66.97
CA LEU A 676 -12.61 10.61 -68.36
C LEU A 676 -12.26 9.42 -69.28
N SER A 677 -11.77 8.30 -68.74
CA SER A 677 -11.40 7.13 -69.56
C SER A 677 -11.98 5.81 -69.05
N THR A 678 -13.31 5.69 -69.07
CA THR A 678 -13.96 4.37 -69.19
C THR A 678 -13.88 3.91 -70.64
N GLY A 679 -12.87 3.09 -70.97
CA GLY A 679 -12.83 2.39 -72.26
C GLY A 679 -11.46 1.87 -72.67
N PHE A 680 -11.22 0.59 -72.38
CA PHE A 680 -10.25 -0.33 -73.01
C PHE A 680 -8.73 -0.15 -72.77
N LEU A 681 -8.14 -1.18 -72.14
CA LEU A 681 -6.73 -1.62 -72.18
C LEU A 681 -6.44 -2.37 -73.52
N PRO A 682 -5.18 -2.72 -73.92
CA PRO A 682 -3.95 -2.86 -73.11
C PRO A 682 -2.60 -2.40 -73.76
N ASP A 683 -1.55 -2.47 -72.92
CA ASP A 683 -0.21 -3.04 -73.20
C ASP A 683 1.05 -2.14 -73.04
N GLN A 684 2.10 -2.81 -72.57
CA GLN A 684 3.31 -2.33 -71.91
C GLN A 684 4.38 -1.72 -72.83
N SER A 685 5.34 -1.07 -72.16
CA SER A 685 6.79 -1.05 -72.43
C SER A 685 7.39 0.25 -73.00
N PHE A 686 8.62 0.51 -72.54
CA PHE A 686 9.57 1.58 -72.90
C PHE A 686 9.42 2.96 -72.22
N LEU A 687 10.14 3.15 -71.10
CA LEU A 687 11.40 3.90 -71.09
C LEU A 687 11.93 4.07 -69.65
N TRP A 688 12.73 3.10 -69.23
CA TRP A 688 13.79 3.28 -68.24
C TRP A 688 15.03 3.78 -68.97
N GLU A 689 15.51 4.99 -68.71
CA GLU A 689 16.96 5.27 -68.67
C GLU A 689 17.29 6.68 -68.18
N ARG A 690 18.39 6.75 -67.40
CA ARG A 690 19.13 7.93 -66.90
C ARG A 690 18.72 8.53 -65.55
N ILE A 691 19.08 7.78 -64.51
CA ILE A 691 19.71 8.32 -63.29
C ILE A 691 21.20 8.53 -63.59
N ARG A 692 21.72 9.76 -63.45
CA ARG A 692 23.09 10.05 -62.99
C ARG A 692 23.34 11.56 -62.89
N ILE A 693 24.10 11.95 -61.85
CA ILE A 693 24.98 13.16 -61.75
C ILE A 693 24.18 14.45 -61.39
N LEU A 694 24.29 15.12 -60.22
CA LEU A 694 25.38 15.36 -59.25
C LEU A 694 24.87 15.72 -57.84
N GLN A 695 25.55 15.20 -56.81
CA GLN A 695 25.77 15.88 -55.51
C GLN A 695 26.88 16.93 -55.68
N PRO A 696 26.88 18.03 -54.90
CA PRO A 696 27.25 17.99 -53.46
C PRO A 696 26.10 18.23 -52.49
#